data_AF-A0A8B6H6S5-F1
#
_entry.id   AF-A0A8B6H6S5-F1
#
_cell.length_a   1.000
_cell.length_b   1.000
_cell.length_c   1.000
_cell.angle_alpha   90.00
_cell.angle_beta   90.00
_cell.angle_gamma   90.00
#
_symmetry.space_group_name_H-M   'P 1'
#
loop_
_entity.id
_entity.type
_entity.pdbx_description
1 polymer ?
#
loop_
_entity_poly.entity_id
_entity_poly.type
_entity_poly.pdbx_seq_one_letter_code
_entity_poly.pdbx_strand_id
1 'polypeptide(L)'
;MSYNLTTPDRNQIENFLQIGTRSPVLAKSFVSNNKIVLTLEIKYPFLRKLSASKFKYPDLYYVDIINSQLGFLHLKQSDRLEKRFYTVCKDIAHIYKKNSGGRQKAKLDSKFTKIAIFENDILSSSELTSSLEKFADENVSLADQCRILSKQIKESEEQRKLDSPAANISKPYEIDPILINNGKKFQEAGKTQRYEKIKTLTNKVDKALWFFESYGLKPSSLKLTTVSGEPVKQLDLADKDDETRRSMDLEKMKAILFILDKFKISDQAYHEIVRKTEDLPRLHSIVRLREKTNSTFEIYRTTGNIPGAYVSLKSELENCFKKFETLPSETIKIKISGDGTRVTRISNFIVLSFSIISETAKLSADEQTVLAIVKTSESYENLSSSLHPVFSEINELYHSGSIQINENIYKIQLFFGGDMKFLQICLGIGSSTGEYACVWCKVSKFDRGDISKPWDFYLAPDMKRSISETTVLSRSSKKGYGVKHTPLLTFEPEHCVPDELHLFMRIFDVLLRNVIDDARNKDIMAKVNEEKGDYLEFLVANIRKCGVSFDIWTPKGQTELDWTSLCGADMKKVMKSLPDLLMFVIHNETHDTVVKLWKDFWHIYQYICSNECERRTGEATSTLVKDWITLFLSLFGKRKGYGPLNITRISTV
;
A
#
# COMPACT_ATOMS: atom_id res chain seq x y z
N MET A 1 -20.03 5.13 1.09
CA MET A 1 -21.11 5.87 0.40
C MET A 1 -22.14 4.87 -0.08
N SER A 2 -23.25 4.74 0.62
CA SER A 2 -24.45 4.05 0.13
C SER A 2 -25.37 5.11 -0.46
N TYR A 3 -25.49 5.15 -1.79
CA TYR A 3 -26.31 6.13 -2.49
C TYR A 3 -27.79 5.86 -2.19
N ASN A 4 -28.42 6.73 -1.41
CA ASN A 4 -29.89 6.81 -1.39
C ASN A 4 -30.31 7.54 -2.67
N LEU A 5 -30.66 6.76 -3.69
CA LEU A 5 -31.13 7.27 -4.98
C LEU A 5 -32.43 8.04 -4.79
N THR A 6 -32.42 9.32 -5.15
CA THR A 6 -33.64 10.14 -5.15
C THR A 6 -34.57 9.68 -6.28
N THR A 7 -35.87 10.00 -6.21
CA THR A 7 -36.86 9.64 -7.25
C THR A 7 -36.45 10.06 -8.68
N PRO A 8 -35.77 11.20 -8.90
CA PRO A 8 -35.15 11.56 -10.18
C PRO A 8 -34.02 10.63 -10.63
N ASP A 9 -33.13 10.20 -9.73
CA ASP A 9 -32.00 9.31 -10.03
C ASP A 9 -32.47 7.91 -10.43
N ARG A 10 -33.57 7.45 -9.83
CA ARG A 10 -34.22 6.18 -10.17
C ARG A 10 -34.68 6.14 -11.62
N ASN A 11 -35.32 7.22 -12.10
CA ASN A 11 -35.77 7.33 -13.49
C ASN A 11 -34.60 7.47 -14.47
N GLN A 12 -33.51 8.14 -14.07
CA GLN A 12 -32.29 8.22 -14.88
C GLN A 12 -31.60 6.86 -15.01
N ILE A 13 -31.47 6.09 -13.92
CA ILE A 13 -30.86 4.74 -13.98
C ILE A 13 -31.74 3.77 -14.78
N GLU A 14 -33.07 3.81 -14.62
CA GLU A 14 -34.01 2.98 -15.38
C GLU A 14 -33.95 3.27 -16.89
N ASN A 15 -33.89 4.55 -17.27
CA ASN A 15 -33.73 4.98 -18.67
C ASN A 15 -32.32 4.67 -19.20
N PHE A 16 -31.28 4.83 -18.39
CA PHE A 16 -29.88 4.61 -18.77
C PHE A 16 -29.53 3.13 -18.93
N LEU A 17 -30.11 2.24 -18.13
CA LEU A 17 -29.92 0.78 -18.22
C LEU A 17 -30.88 0.10 -19.20
N GLN A 18 -31.85 0.82 -19.77
CA GLN A 18 -32.91 0.30 -20.66
C GLN A 18 -33.73 -0.85 -20.03
N ILE A 19 -33.94 -0.80 -18.71
CA ILE A 19 -34.67 -1.82 -17.95
C ILE A 19 -36.10 -1.32 -17.70
N GLY A 20 -36.93 -1.30 -18.74
CA GLY A 20 -38.26 -0.65 -18.73
C GLY A 20 -39.39 -1.36 -17.96
N THR A 21 -39.12 -2.28 -17.02
CA THR A 21 -40.19 -2.97 -16.27
C THR A 21 -39.77 -3.30 -14.85
N ARG A 22 -40.55 -2.85 -13.85
CA ARG A 22 -40.45 -3.30 -12.45
C ARG A 22 -40.58 -4.82 -12.41
N SER A 23 -39.46 -5.51 -12.19
CA SER A 23 -39.41 -6.97 -12.23
C SER A 23 -39.43 -7.68 -10.88
N PRO A 24 -38.80 -7.17 -9.80
CA PRO A 24 -38.87 -7.87 -8.53
C PRO A 24 -40.25 -7.66 -7.91
N VAL A 25 -40.96 -8.76 -7.69
CA VAL A 25 -42.26 -8.79 -7.00
C VAL A 25 -42.08 -9.54 -5.68
N LEU A 26 -42.70 -9.03 -4.62
CA LEU A 26 -42.66 -9.64 -3.30
C LEU A 26 -43.74 -10.72 -3.20
N ALA A 27 -43.31 -11.96 -2.95
CA ALA A 27 -44.23 -13.04 -2.61
C ALA A 27 -44.23 -13.28 -1.10
N LYS A 28 -45.42 -13.35 -0.48
CA LYS A 28 -45.57 -13.74 0.92
C LYS A 28 -45.17 -15.21 1.07
N SER A 29 -44.17 -15.47 1.91
CA SER A 29 -43.81 -16.82 2.34
C SER A 29 -43.39 -16.79 3.80
N PHE A 30 -44.14 -17.49 4.66
CA PHE A 30 -43.77 -17.72 6.05
C PHE A 30 -43.33 -19.17 6.21
N VAL A 31 -42.09 -19.40 6.64
CA VAL A 31 -41.65 -20.71 7.17
C VAL A 31 -40.68 -20.46 8.33
N SER A 32 -41.04 -20.97 9.52
CA SER A 32 -40.26 -20.88 10.75
C SER A 32 -39.08 -21.84 10.76
N ASN A 33 -38.04 -21.49 11.53
CA ASN A 33 -36.77 -22.18 11.80
C ASN A 33 -35.58 -21.98 10.82
N ASN A 34 -35.49 -20.81 10.17
CA ASN A 34 -34.24 -20.02 10.01
C ASN A 34 -34.48 -18.70 9.24
N LYS A 35 -35.24 -17.78 9.87
CA LYS A 35 -35.31 -16.32 9.61
C LYS A 35 -35.35 -15.84 8.13
N ILE A 36 -36.09 -16.51 7.24
CA ILE A 36 -36.47 -15.94 5.93
C ILE A 36 -37.67 -15.03 6.16
N VAL A 37 -37.57 -13.76 5.78
CA VAL A 37 -38.62 -12.74 6.00
C VAL A 37 -39.49 -12.58 4.76
N LEU A 38 -38.89 -12.66 3.56
CA LEU A 38 -39.60 -12.45 2.30
C LEU A 38 -38.87 -13.10 1.12
N THR A 39 -39.60 -13.39 0.05
CA THR A 39 -39.05 -13.95 -1.19
C THR A 39 -39.23 -12.98 -2.34
N LEU A 40 -38.15 -12.67 -3.04
CA LEU A 40 -38.16 -11.87 -4.26
C LEU A 40 -38.34 -12.77 -5.47
N GLU A 41 -39.42 -12.54 -6.22
CA GLU A 41 -39.67 -13.16 -7.51
C GLU A 41 -39.16 -12.23 -8.61
N ILE A 42 -38.15 -12.64 -9.35
CA ILE A 42 -37.50 -11.82 -10.38
C ILE A 42 -37.55 -12.54 -11.73
N LYS A 43 -38.04 -11.85 -12.76
CA LYS A 43 -38.18 -12.41 -14.10
C LYS A 43 -36.82 -12.61 -14.77
N TYR A 44 -36.70 -13.67 -15.54
CA TYR A 44 -35.49 -14.05 -16.27
C TYR A 44 -34.99 -12.96 -17.24
N PRO A 45 -35.85 -12.26 -18.00
CA PRO A 45 -35.45 -11.13 -18.82
C PRO A 45 -34.71 -10.02 -18.07
N PHE A 46 -35.17 -9.70 -16.86
CA PHE A 46 -34.57 -8.64 -16.03
C PHE A 46 -33.15 -9.04 -15.58
N LEU A 47 -32.99 -10.26 -15.07
CA LEU A 47 -31.70 -10.76 -14.61
C LEU A 47 -30.68 -10.93 -15.74
N ARG A 48 -31.15 -11.28 -16.94
CA ARG A 48 -30.32 -11.32 -18.15
C ARG A 48 -29.82 -9.92 -18.53
N LYS A 49 -30.70 -8.92 -18.54
CA LYS A 49 -30.32 -7.52 -18.82
C LYS A 49 -29.35 -7.01 -17.75
N LEU A 50 -29.62 -7.29 -16.49
CA LEU A 50 -28.76 -6.91 -15.37
C LEU A 50 -27.35 -7.51 -15.50
N SER A 51 -27.25 -8.78 -15.90
CA SER A 51 -25.96 -9.42 -16.19
C SER A 51 -25.20 -8.74 -17.33
N ALA A 52 -25.89 -8.27 -18.37
CA ALA A 52 -25.26 -7.58 -19.50
C ALA A 52 -24.80 -6.16 -19.11
N SER A 53 -25.59 -5.46 -18.31
CA SER A 53 -25.28 -4.09 -17.85
C SER A 53 -24.04 -4.04 -16.95
N LYS A 54 -23.76 -5.09 -16.18
CA LYS A 54 -22.54 -5.16 -15.35
C LYS A 54 -21.24 -5.17 -16.16
N PHE A 55 -21.28 -5.61 -17.42
CA PHE A 55 -20.12 -5.53 -18.31
C PHE A 55 -19.79 -4.08 -18.69
N LYS A 56 -20.79 -3.20 -18.71
CA LYS A 56 -20.64 -1.78 -19.06
C LYS A 56 -20.31 -0.90 -17.86
N TYR A 57 -20.74 -1.30 -16.65
CA TYR A 57 -20.52 -0.53 -15.41
C TYR A 57 -20.06 -1.45 -14.26
N PRO A 58 -18.75 -1.71 -14.16
CA PRO A 58 -18.19 -2.66 -13.19
C PRO A 58 -18.30 -2.19 -11.74
N ASP A 59 -18.61 -0.91 -11.47
CA ASP A 59 -18.64 -0.35 -10.12
C ASP A 59 -20.04 -0.37 -9.45
N LEU A 60 -21.11 -0.66 -10.22
CA LEU A 60 -22.50 -0.62 -9.73
C LEU A 60 -22.96 -1.91 -9.05
N TYR A 61 -23.25 -1.93 -7.75
CA TYR A 61 -23.67 -3.17 -7.08
C TYR A 61 -25.04 -3.67 -7.57
N TYR A 62 -25.21 -4.99 -7.62
CA TYR A 62 -26.47 -5.65 -7.98
C TYR A 62 -27.58 -5.28 -6.99
N VAL A 63 -27.26 -5.22 -5.70
CA VAL A 63 -28.21 -4.82 -4.65
C VAL A 63 -28.74 -3.41 -4.87
N ASP A 64 -27.92 -2.46 -5.32
CA ASP A 64 -28.33 -1.06 -5.53
C ASP A 64 -29.39 -0.95 -6.65
N ILE A 65 -29.17 -1.69 -7.74
CA ILE A 65 -30.11 -1.73 -8.87
C ILE A 65 -31.40 -2.45 -8.46
N ILE A 66 -31.34 -3.43 -7.57
CA ILE A 66 -32.54 -4.13 -7.08
C ILE A 66 -33.31 -3.25 -6.09
N ASN A 67 -32.62 -2.54 -5.20
CA ASN A 67 -33.21 -1.56 -4.29
C ASN A 67 -33.93 -0.45 -5.07
N SER A 68 -33.36 0.00 -6.19
CA SER A 68 -34.02 0.96 -7.07
C SER A 68 -35.32 0.42 -7.67
N GLN A 69 -35.55 -0.90 -7.71
CA GLN A 69 -36.80 -1.49 -8.21
C GLN A 69 -37.83 -1.78 -7.10
N LEU A 70 -37.39 -1.99 -5.86
CA LEU A 70 -38.25 -2.41 -4.75
C LEU A 70 -39.05 -1.27 -4.10
N GLY A 71 -38.57 -0.03 -4.17
CA GLY A 71 -39.30 1.20 -3.85
C GLY A 71 -39.63 1.45 -2.37
N PHE A 72 -40.09 0.46 -1.60
CA PHE A 72 -40.45 0.59 -0.18
C PHE A 72 -39.65 -0.32 0.76
N LEU A 73 -38.85 -1.23 0.19
CA LEU A 73 -37.98 -2.14 0.91
C LEU A 73 -36.54 -1.90 0.48
N HIS A 74 -35.66 -1.59 1.45
CA HIS A 74 -34.23 -1.45 1.21
C HIS A 74 -33.48 -2.67 1.75
N LEU A 75 -32.87 -3.41 0.84
CA LEU A 75 -31.95 -4.49 1.16
C LEU A 75 -30.61 -3.92 1.58
N LYS A 76 -30.04 -4.49 2.63
CA LYS A 76 -28.69 -4.21 3.10
C LYS A 76 -27.67 -4.69 2.07
N GLN A 77 -26.72 -3.82 1.75
CA GLN A 77 -25.59 -4.19 0.93
C GLN A 77 -24.73 -5.21 1.69
N SER A 78 -24.77 -6.48 1.25
CA SER A 78 -24.05 -7.57 1.90
C SER A 78 -23.41 -8.48 0.87
N ASP A 79 -22.23 -9.02 1.19
CA ASP A 79 -21.50 -9.96 0.34
C ASP A 79 -22.35 -11.18 -0.04
N ARG A 80 -23.25 -11.59 0.85
CA ARG A 80 -24.16 -12.72 0.60
C ARG A 80 -25.14 -12.39 -0.51
N LEU A 81 -25.87 -11.27 -0.41
CA LEU A 81 -26.85 -10.89 -1.42
C LEU A 81 -26.15 -10.60 -2.75
N GLU A 82 -25.01 -9.90 -2.71
CA GLU A 82 -24.26 -9.54 -3.90
C GLU A 82 -23.76 -10.79 -4.66
N LYS A 83 -23.16 -11.75 -3.94
CA LYS A 83 -22.78 -13.05 -4.54
C LYS A 83 -23.99 -13.82 -5.05
N ARG A 84 -25.11 -13.80 -4.33
CA ARG A 84 -26.33 -14.52 -4.73
C ARG A 84 -26.91 -13.96 -6.03
N PHE A 85 -27.02 -12.63 -6.15
CA PHE A 85 -27.50 -11.99 -7.37
C PHE A 85 -26.53 -12.20 -8.52
N TYR A 86 -25.22 -12.10 -8.28
CA TYR A 86 -24.19 -12.41 -9.29
C TYR A 86 -24.34 -13.82 -9.87
N THR A 87 -24.40 -14.85 -9.02
CA THR A 87 -24.54 -16.25 -9.46
C THR A 87 -25.81 -16.45 -10.27
N VAL A 88 -26.95 -15.96 -9.77
CA VAL A 88 -28.24 -16.13 -10.45
C VAL A 88 -28.27 -15.40 -11.81
N CYS A 89 -27.74 -14.18 -11.89
CA CYS A 89 -27.62 -13.43 -13.13
C CYS A 89 -26.74 -14.17 -14.16
N LYS A 90 -25.60 -14.69 -13.72
CA LYS A 90 -24.66 -15.45 -14.58
C LYS A 90 -25.29 -16.73 -15.11
N ASP A 91 -25.96 -17.50 -14.25
CA ASP A 91 -26.60 -18.76 -14.62
C ASP A 91 -27.73 -18.53 -15.63
N ILE A 92 -28.56 -17.50 -15.41
CA ILE A 92 -29.63 -17.14 -16.35
C ILE A 92 -29.06 -16.65 -17.68
N ALA A 93 -28.03 -15.80 -17.66
CA ALA A 93 -27.37 -15.37 -18.90
C ALA A 93 -26.81 -16.55 -19.70
N HIS A 94 -26.24 -17.54 -19.02
CA HIS A 94 -25.75 -18.78 -19.65
C HIS A 94 -26.89 -19.64 -20.22
N ILE A 95 -28.02 -19.76 -19.51
CA ILE A 95 -29.20 -20.48 -20.00
C ILE A 95 -29.74 -19.84 -21.29
N TYR A 96 -29.80 -18.50 -21.36
CA TYR A 96 -30.18 -17.80 -22.59
C TYR A 96 -29.17 -17.99 -23.72
N LYS A 97 -27.87 -18.04 -23.41
CA LYS A 97 -26.81 -18.27 -24.41
C LYS A 97 -26.90 -19.67 -25.02
N LYS A 98 -27.27 -20.69 -24.23
CA LYS A 98 -27.47 -22.06 -24.70
C LYS A 98 -28.76 -22.26 -25.51
N ASN A 99 -29.77 -21.41 -25.33
CA ASN A 99 -31.09 -21.54 -25.94
C ASN A 99 -31.39 -20.32 -26.83
N SER A 100 -30.72 -20.24 -27.98
CA SER A 100 -30.77 -19.09 -28.91
C SER A 100 -31.99 -19.08 -29.85
N GLY A 101 -32.75 -20.17 -29.95
CA GLY A 101 -33.92 -20.27 -30.81
C GLY A 101 -35.11 -19.42 -30.32
N GLY A 102 -35.77 -18.67 -31.22
CA GLY A 102 -36.84 -17.71 -30.88
C GLY A 102 -37.98 -18.30 -30.03
N ARG A 103 -38.40 -19.54 -30.32
CA ARG A 103 -39.45 -20.26 -29.57
C ARG A 103 -39.01 -20.66 -28.15
N GLN A 104 -37.73 -20.99 -27.97
CA GLN A 104 -37.16 -21.34 -26.67
C GLN A 104 -36.91 -20.09 -25.82
N LYS A 105 -36.46 -18.99 -26.46
CA LYS A 105 -36.29 -17.68 -25.82
C LYS A 105 -37.63 -17.14 -25.29
N ALA A 106 -38.71 -17.25 -26.07
CA ALA A 106 -40.05 -16.89 -25.61
C ALA A 106 -40.52 -17.71 -24.38
N LYS A 107 -40.15 -18.99 -24.28
CA LYS A 107 -40.41 -19.83 -23.09
C LYS A 107 -39.56 -19.43 -21.88
N LEU A 108 -38.37 -18.86 -22.09
CA LEU A 108 -37.53 -18.35 -20.99
C LEU A 108 -38.01 -16.97 -20.53
N ASP A 109 -38.51 -16.15 -21.43
CA ASP A 109 -38.99 -14.80 -21.12
C ASP A 109 -40.23 -14.80 -20.20
N SER A 110 -40.98 -15.91 -20.13
CA SER A 110 -42.08 -16.11 -19.19
C SER A 110 -41.66 -16.70 -17.82
N LYS A 111 -40.39 -17.06 -17.63
CA LYS A 111 -39.89 -17.65 -16.36
C LYS A 111 -39.43 -16.58 -15.36
N PHE A 112 -39.48 -16.95 -14.08
CA PHE A 112 -38.96 -16.17 -12.96
C PHE A 112 -38.21 -17.07 -11.98
N THR A 113 -37.34 -16.46 -11.17
CA THR A 113 -36.63 -17.13 -10.08
C THR A 113 -37.03 -16.53 -8.74
N LYS A 114 -36.92 -17.32 -7.67
CA LYS A 114 -37.24 -16.93 -6.30
C LYS A 114 -35.94 -16.79 -5.49
N ILE A 115 -35.76 -15.65 -4.83
CA ILE A 115 -34.60 -15.37 -3.99
C ILE A 115 -35.06 -15.07 -2.58
N ALA A 116 -34.62 -15.89 -1.62
CA ALA A 116 -34.94 -15.73 -0.21
C ALA A 116 -34.13 -14.59 0.43
N ILE A 117 -34.83 -13.69 1.11
CA ILE A 117 -34.29 -12.57 1.88
C ILE A 117 -34.47 -12.86 3.36
N PHE A 118 -33.38 -12.76 4.10
CA PHE A 118 -33.30 -13.03 5.52
C PHE A 118 -33.45 -11.74 6.32
N GLU A 119 -33.78 -11.86 7.61
CA GLU A 119 -33.95 -10.71 8.50
C GLU A 119 -32.71 -9.79 8.53
N ASN A 120 -31.52 -10.39 8.55
CA ASN A 120 -30.24 -9.66 8.54
C ASN A 120 -29.92 -8.97 7.20
N ASP A 121 -30.69 -9.25 6.15
CA ASP A 121 -30.53 -8.62 4.83
C ASP A 121 -31.38 -7.34 4.70
N ILE A 122 -32.18 -6.99 5.71
CA ILE A 122 -33.06 -5.83 5.68
C ILE A 122 -32.47 -4.75 6.58
N LEU A 123 -32.45 -3.50 6.09
CA LEU A 123 -32.04 -2.37 6.92
C LEU A 123 -33.14 -2.04 7.94
N SER A 124 -32.77 -1.93 9.22
CA SER A 124 -33.70 -1.56 10.28
C SER A 124 -34.01 -0.05 10.25
N SER A 125 -35.18 0.33 10.77
CA SER A 125 -35.56 1.75 10.85
C SER A 125 -34.56 2.59 11.64
N SER A 126 -33.93 2.03 12.68
CA SER A 126 -32.91 2.72 13.48
C SER A 126 -31.60 2.94 12.73
N GLU A 127 -31.15 1.97 11.92
CA GLU A 127 -29.96 2.12 11.07
C GLU A 127 -30.15 3.18 9.96
N LEU A 128 -31.39 3.29 9.44
CA LEU A 128 -31.75 4.32 8.47
C LEU A 128 -31.75 5.73 9.09
N THR A 129 -32.26 5.88 10.30
CA THR A 129 -32.27 7.18 11.01
C THR A 129 -30.84 7.66 11.32
N SER A 130 -29.95 6.80 11.82
CA SER A 130 -28.55 7.18 12.04
C SER A 130 -27.79 7.49 10.75
N SER A 131 -28.18 6.89 9.62
CA SER A 131 -27.59 7.23 8.32
C SER A 131 -28.10 8.60 7.84
N LEU A 132 -29.38 8.91 8.06
CA LEU A 132 -29.96 10.24 7.77
C LEU A 132 -29.31 11.35 8.61
N GLU A 133 -29.04 11.11 9.89
CA GLU A 133 -28.33 12.05 10.77
C GLU A 133 -26.92 12.34 10.23
N LYS A 134 -26.16 11.30 9.85
CA LYS A 134 -24.83 11.47 9.23
C LYS A 134 -24.88 12.24 7.91
N PHE A 135 -25.88 11.96 7.06
CA PHE A 135 -26.04 12.70 5.81
C PHE A 135 -26.46 14.15 6.04
N ALA A 136 -27.21 14.44 7.11
CA ALA A 136 -27.52 15.81 7.50
C ALA A 136 -26.25 16.57 7.91
N ASP A 137 -25.37 15.94 8.70
CA ASP A 137 -24.08 16.52 9.10
C ASP A 137 -23.15 16.75 7.89
N GLU A 138 -23.09 15.78 6.97
CA GLU A 138 -22.30 15.91 5.73
C GLU A 138 -22.85 17.02 4.82
N ASN A 139 -24.18 17.16 4.71
CA ASN A 139 -24.81 18.24 3.93
C ASN A 139 -24.54 19.63 4.54
N VAL A 140 -24.52 19.75 5.87
CA VAL A 140 -24.13 21.00 6.55
C VAL A 140 -22.67 21.32 6.22
N SER A 141 -21.77 20.33 6.33
CA SER A 141 -20.36 20.51 5.97
C SER A 141 -20.15 20.88 4.50
N LEU A 142 -20.93 20.31 3.57
CA LEU A 142 -20.87 20.62 2.15
C LEU A 142 -21.44 22.01 1.84
N ALA A 143 -22.52 22.42 2.51
CA ALA A 143 -23.07 23.77 2.40
C ALA A 143 -22.05 24.81 2.87
N ASP A 144 -21.33 24.53 3.96
CA ASP A 144 -20.24 25.38 4.46
C ASP A 144 -19.08 25.46 3.47
N GLN A 145 -18.68 24.35 2.85
CA GLN A 145 -17.66 24.34 1.80
C GLN A 145 -18.11 25.13 0.57
N CYS A 146 -19.34 24.96 0.10
CA CYS A 146 -19.91 25.74 -1.01
C CYS A 146 -19.96 27.24 -0.68
N ARG A 147 -20.26 27.59 0.58
CA ARG A 147 -20.24 28.98 1.05
C ARG A 147 -18.82 29.56 1.08
N ILE A 148 -17.83 28.78 1.51
CA ILE A 148 -16.41 29.16 1.49
C ILE A 148 -15.94 29.36 0.05
N LEU A 149 -16.20 28.41 -0.84
CA LEU A 149 -15.85 28.49 -2.26
C LEU A 149 -16.52 29.68 -2.96
N SER A 150 -17.81 29.92 -2.69
CA SER A 150 -18.53 31.08 -3.23
C SER A 150 -17.94 32.41 -2.74
N LYS A 151 -17.44 32.44 -1.50
CA LYS A 151 -16.73 33.60 -0.95
C LYS A 151 -15.37 33.79 -1.63
N GLN A 152 -14.61 32.72 -1.83
CA GLN A 152 -13.32 32.75 -2.53
C GLN A 152 -13.46 33.19 -4.00
N ILE A 153 -14.52 32.77 -4.69
CA ILE A 153 -14.79 33.20 -6.07
C ILE A 153 -15.08 34.70 -6.10
N LYS A 154 -15.93 35.21 -5.20
CA LYS A 154 -16.18 36.66 -5.05
C LYS A 154 -14.92 37.45 -4.70
N GLU A 155 -14.12 36.94 -3.76
CA GLU A 155 -12.83 37.54 -3.39
C GLU A 155 -11.87 37.56 -4.60
N SER A 156 -11.85 36.51 -5.45
CA SER A 156 -11.02 36.49 -6.66
C SER A 156 -11.54 37.41 -7.78
N GLU A 157 -12.86 37.59 -7.90
CA GLU A 157 -13.48 38.52 -8.85
C GLU A 157 -13.27 39.98 -8.43
N GLU A 158 -13.27 40.25 -7.12
CA GLU A 158 -12.89 41.55 -6.55
C GLU A 158 -11.39 41.81 -6.75
N GLN A 159 -10.53 40.81 -6.54
CA GLN A 159 -9.09 40.91 -6.80
C GLN A 159 -8.80 41.23 -8.28
N ARG A 160 -9.50 40.56 -9.22
CA ARG A 160 -9.39 40.83 -10.67
C ARG A 160 -9.87 42.23 -11.07
N LYS A 161 -10.78 42.84 -10.32
CA LYS A 161 -11.21 44.23 -10.52
C LYS A 161 -10.20 45.24 -9.92
N LEU A 162 -9.41 44.82 -8.93
CA LEU A 162 -8.36 45.61 -8.29
C LEU A 162 -7.01 45.58 -9.05
N ASP A 163 -6.79 44.59 -9.91
CA ASP A 163 -5.54 44.43 -10.69
C ASP A 163 -5.46 45.28 -11.99
N SER A 164 -6.37 46.25 -12.21
CA SER A 164 -6.16 47.29 -13.23
C SER A 164 -5.21 48.38 -12.70
N PRO A 165 -4.17 48.80 -13.43
CA PRO A 165 -3.18 49.70 -12.87
C PRO A 165 -3.71 51.15 -12.82
N ALA A 166 -3.49 51.77 -11.66
CA ALA A 166 -3.62 53.19 -11.32
C ALA A 166 -5.03 53.75 -11.01
N ALA A 167 -5.27 54.05 -9.72
CA ALA A 167 -5.66 55.40 -9.27
C ALA A 167 -5.73 55.49 -7.75
N ASN A 168 -5.11 56.55 -7.22
CA ASN A 168 -5.17 57.04 -5.84
C ASN A 168 -6.56 56.97 -5.19
N ILE A 169 -6.66 56.47 -3.96
CA ILE A 169 -7.68 56.93 -3.00
C ILE A 169 -7.03 57.18 -1.64
N SER A 170 -6.57 58.42 -1.45
CA SER A 170 -6.67 59.08 -0.15
C SER A 170 -8.10 59.59 0.01
N LYS A 171 -8.85 59.08 0.98
CA LYS A 171 -10.00 59.81 1.55
C LYS A 171 -9.96 59.68 3.07
N PRO A 172 -9.99 60.80 3.82
CA PRO A 172 -10.14 60.76 5.27
C PRO A 172 -11.53 60.23 5.61
N TYR A 173 -11.60 59.31 6.57
CA TYR A 173 -12.86 58.85 7.15
C TYR A 173 -13.36 59.93 8.11
N GLU A 174 -14.56 60.48 7.89
CA GLU A 174 -15.20 61.37 8.87
C GLU A 174 -15.69 60.56 10.08
N ILE A 175 -15.39 61.06 11.28
CA ILE A 175 -15.70 60.42 12.55
C ILE A 175 -17.19 60.58 12.82
N ASP A 176 -17.86 59.44 13.08
CA ASP A 176 -19.28 59.36 13.45
C ASP A 176 -19.60 60.23 14.69
N PRO A 177 -20.61 61.13 14.68
CA PRO A 177 -20.84 62.14 15.73
C PRO A 177 -21.15 61.59 17.13
N ILE A 178 -21.25 60.27 17.31
CA ILE A 178 -21.68 59.60 18.55
C ILE A 178 -20.48 59.25 19.46
N LEU A 179 -19.24 59.33 18.98
CA LEU A 179 -18.02 58.96 19.75
C LEU A 179 -17.40 60.16 20.47
N ILE A 180 -18.15 60.80 21.38
CA ILE A 180 -17.62 61.89 22.21
C ILE A 180 -16.84 61.29 23.40
N ASN A 181 -15.54 61.54 23.45
CA ASN A 181 -14.67 61.14 24.56
C ASN A 181 -14.93 62.03 25.79
N ASN A 182 -15.71 61.53 26.75
CA ASN A 182 -16.01 62.23 28.00
C ASN A 182 -14.90 62.13 29.07
N GLY A 183 -13.72 61.58 28.73
CA GLY A 183 -12.60 61.41 29.65
C GLY A 183 -11.53 62.49 29.51
N LYS A 184 -10.68 62.64 30.55
CA LYS A 184 -9.52 63.56 30.54
C LYS A 184 -8.64 63.34 29.30
N LYS A 185 -8.19 64.43 28.67
CA LYS A 185 -7.29 64.38 27.51
C LYS A 185 -5.98 63.70 27.90
N PHE A 186 -5.27 63.10 26.94
CA PHE A 186 -4.02 62.36 27.21
C PHE A 186 -2.99 63.21 27.98
N GLN A 187 -2.91 64.51 27.68
CA GLN A 187 -2.04 65.47 28.36
C GLN A 187 -2.52 65.87 29.77
N GLU A 188 -3.78 65.63 30.12
CA GLU A 188 -4.35 65.94 31.45
C GLU A 188 -4.37 64.73 32.39
N ALA A 189 -4.01 63.54 31.88
CA ALA A 189 -3.97 62.30 32.64
C ALA A 189 -2.63 62.10 33.37
N GLY A 190 -2.66 61.51 34.58
CA GLY A 190 -1.46 61.18 35.35
C GLY A 190 -0.59 60.11 34.68
N LYS A 191 0.69 59.99 35.08
CA LYS A 191 1.69 59.09 34.45
C LYS A 191 1.17 57.65 34.26
N THR A 192 0.54 57.08 35.28
CA THR A 192 0.00 55.70 35.25
C THR A 192 -1.18 55.55 34.28
N GLN A 193 -2.08 56.54 34.24
CA GLN A 193 -3.22 56.54 33.30
C GLN A 193 -2.79 56.70 31.84
N ARG A 194 -1.72 57.47 31.58
CA ARG A 194 -1.14 57.56 30.23
C ARG A 194 -0.57 56.22 29.77
N TYR A 195 0.12 55.50 30.65
CA TYR A 195 0.66 54.17 30.37
C TYR A 195 -0.45 53.15 30.08
N GLU A 196 -1.49 53.09 30.92
CA GLU A 196 -2.68 52.24 30.71
C GLU A 196 -3.40 52.56 29.38
N LYS A 197 -3.55 53.85 29.03
CA LYS A 197 -4.15 54.26 27.76
C LYS A 197 -3.32 53.81 26.56
N ILE A 198 -1.99 53.96 26.60
CA ILE A 198 -1.09 53.47 25.55
C ILE A 198 -1.18 51.94 25.45
N LYS A 199 -1.09 51.21 26.57
CA LYS A 199 -1.16 49.74 26.60
C LYS A 199 -2.49 49.23 26.02
N THR A 200 -3.60 49.87 26.37
CA THR A 200 -4.93 49.54 25.82
C THR A 200 -4.99 49.79 24.32
N LEU A 201 -4.39 50.89 23.85
CA LEU A 201 -4.28 51.19 22.41
C LEU A 201 -3.39 50.16 21.70
N THR A 202 -2.24 49.80 22.25
CA THR A 202 -1.36 48.77 21.70
C THR A 202 -2.08 47.42 21.58
N ASN A 203 -2.78 46.98 22.62
CA ASN A 203 -3.55 45.73 22.57
C ASN A 203 -4.69 45.75 21.55
N LYS A 204 -5.32 46.91 21.30
CA LYS A 204 -6.34 47.07 20.26
C LYS A 204 -5.72 47.06 18.87
N VAL A 205 -4.54 47.68 18.72
CA VAL A 205 -3.74 47.65 17.50
C VAL A 205 -3.32 46.21 17.20
N ASP A 206 -2.78 45.45 18.16
CA ASP A 206 -2.39 44.04 17.96
C ASP A 206 -3.56 43.17 17.47
N LYS A 207 -4.77 43.39 18.01
CA LYS A 207 -5.99 42.73 17.52
C LYS A 207 -6.38 43.14 16.09
N ALA A 208 -6.13 44.39 15.72
CA ALA A 208 -6.38 44.89 14.36
C ALA A 208 -5.27 44.46 13.38
N LEU A 209 -4.04 44.25 13.85
CA LEU A 209 -2.91 43.80 13.03
C LEU A 209 -3.08 42.37 12.52
N TRP A 210 -3.71 41.49 13.31
CA TRP A 210 -4.11 40.15 12.86
C TRP A 210 -4.94 40.18 11.55
N PHE A 211 -5.79 41.20 11.38
CA PHE A 211 -6.56 41.38 10.15
C PHE A 211 -5.66 41.72 8.96
N PHE A 212 -4.65 42.58 9.11
CA PHE A 212 -3.72 42.91 8.01
C PHE A 212 -2.86 41.72 7.58
N GLU A 213 -2.44 40.87 8.51
CA GLU A 213 -1.69 39.64 8.21
C GLU A 213 -2.51 38.64 7.38
N SER A 214 -3.84 38.61 7.56
CA SER A 214 -4.74 37.77 6.77
C SER A 214 -4.84 38.18 5.28
N TYR A 215 -4.40 39.40 4.95
CA TYR A 215 -4.28 39.92 3.58
C TYR A 215 -2.82 39.95 3.09
N GLY A 216 -1.89 39.30 3.80
CA GLY A 216 -0.48 39.19 3.41
C GLY A 216 0.36 40.45 3.65
N LEU A 217 -0.16 41.45 4.37
CA LEU A 217 0.56 42.69 4.69
C LEU A 217 1.20 42.59 6.08
N LYS A 218 2.52 42.78 6.16
CA LYS A 218 3.27 42.82 7.43
C LYS A 218 3.68 44.26 7.78
N PRO A 219 3.06 44.90 8.79
CA PRO A 219 3.43 46.26 9.19
C PRO A 219 4.79 46.29 9.88
N SER A 220 5.68 47.18 9.43
CA SER A 220 7.05 47.28 9.94
C SER A 220 7.17 48.16 11.20
N SER A 221 6.37 49.22 11.32
CA SER A 221 6.37 50.11 12.49
C SER A 221 5.03 50.80 12.71
N LEU A 222 4.77 51.22 13.96
CA LEU A 222 3.62 52.00 14.39
C LEU A 222 4.08 53.33 14.99
N LYS A 223 3.64 54.45 14.43
CA LYS A 223 3.89 55.79 14.96
C LYS A 223 2.60 56.38 15.54
N LEU A 224 2.62 56.72 16.82
CA LEU A 224 1.53 57.44 17.49
C LEU A 224 1.88 58.92 17.56
N THR A 225 1.03 59.78 17.03
CA THR A 225 1.17 61.24 17.08
C THR A 225 0.03 61.89 17.86
N THR A 226 0.24 63.09 18.38
CA THR A 226 -0.82 63.93 18.95
C THR A 226 -1.68 64.52 17.83
N VAL A 227 -2.84 65.09 18.19
CA VAL A 227 -3.71 65.82 17.25
C VAL A 227 -3.01 67.03 16.61
N SER A 228 -1.96 67.56 17.25
CA SER A 228 -1.09 68.62 16.72
C SER A 228 0.07 68.12 15.83
N GLY A 229 0.14 66.80 15.57
CA GLY A 229 1.15 66.20 14.70
C GLY A 229 2.48 65.84 15.37
N GLU A 230 2.63 66.05 16.69
CA GLU A 230 3.88 65.72 17.39
C GLU A 230 3.98 64.22 17.72
N PRO A 231 5.14 63.58 17.53
CA PRO A 231 5.33 62.16 17.81
C PRO A 231 5.29 61.86 19.31
N VAL A 232 4.35 61.01 19.72
CA VAL A 232 4.18 60.55 21.10
C VAL A 232 5.03 59.30 21.36
N LYS A 233 5.06 58.36 20.41
CA LYS A 233 5.85 57.12 20.50
C LYS A 233 5.92 56.40 19.16
N GLN A 234 7.09 55.86 18.81
CA GLN A 234 7.26 54.88 17.73
C GLN A 234 7.46 53.49 18.35
N LEU A 235 6.77 52.49 17.82
CA LEU A 235 7.00 51.07 18.10
C LEU A 235 7.42 50.40 16.81
N ASP A 236 8.61 49.82 16.78
CA ASP A 236 8.99 48.91 15.70
C ASP A 236 8.32 47.55 15.96
N LEU A 237 7.54 47.09 14.98
CA LEU A 237 6.73 45.88 15.06
C LEU A 237 7.44 44.68 14.43
N ALA A 238 8.54 44.92 13.71
CA ALA A 238 9.34 43.89 13.06
C ALA A 238 10.25 43.10 14.02
N ASP A 239 10.61 43.65 15.19
CA ASP A 239 11.69 43.11 16.03
C ASP A 239 11.27 42.82 17.48
N LYS A 240 10.22 42.03 17.69
CA LYS A 240 9.87 41.57 19.04
C LYS A 240 10.10 40.09 19.34
N ASP A 241 10.61 39.30 18.39
CA ASP A 241 10.59 37.85 18.59
C ASP A 241 11.86 37.06 18.26
N ASP A 242 13.07 37.65 18.11
CA ASP A 242 14.19 36.78 17.66
C ASP A 242 15.64 36.91 18.18
N GLU A 243 16.02 37.73 19.17
CA GLU A 243 17.46 37.69 19.57
C GLU A 243 17.85 37.62 21.05
N THR A 244 16.97 37.91 22.02
CA THR A 244 17.46 38.09 23.41
C THR A 244 17.02 37.06 24.44
N ARG A 245 16.29 35.99 24.11
CA ARG A 245 15.95 34.95 25.09
C ARG A 245 16.05 33.52 24.56
N ARG A 246 17.24 32.96 24.80
CA ARG A 246 17.62 31.53 24.91
C ARG A 246 18.37 30.96 23.72
N SER A 247 19.67 31.24 23.70
CA SER A 247 20.72 30.28 23.34
C SER A 247 20.78 29.07 24.30
N MET A 248 19.63 28.54 24.75
CA MET A 248 19.55 27.14 25.12
C MET A 248 19.50 26.40 23.80
N ASP A 249 20.70 26.01 23.36
CA ASP A 249 21.08 25.47 22.08
C ASP A 249 19.94 24.82 21.29
N LEU A 250 19.65 25.36 20.10
CA LEU A 250 18.81 24.70 19.10
C LEU A 250 19.25 23.24 18.87
N GLU A 251 20.56 22.97 18.99
CA GLU A 251 21.17 21.63 19.04
C GLU A 251 20.60 20.76 20.17
N LYS A 252 20.51 21.27 21.39
CA LYS A 252 19.90 20.57 22.54
C LYS A 252 18.42 20.30 22.30
N MET A 253 17.68 21.24 21.70
CA MET A 253 16.27 21.01 21.33
C MET A 253 16.11 19.94 20.25
N LYS A 254 16.96 19.95 19.22
CA LYS A 254 17.00 18.91 18.18
C LYS A 254 17.34 17.54 18.77
N ALA A 255 18.33 17.47 19.67
CA ALA A 255 18.72 16.24 20.35
C ALA A 255 17.57 15.69 21.22
N ILE A 256 16.86 16.55 21.93
CA ILE A 256 15.69 16.14 22.72
C ILE A 256 14.57 15.65 21.81
N LEU A 257 14.23 16.37 20.74
CA LEU A 257 13.22 15.92 19.76
C LEU A 257 13.60 14.54 19.18
N PHE A 258 14.86 14.35 18.81
CA PHE A 258 15.37 13.06 18.35
C PHE A 258 15.19 11.93 19.38
N ILE A 259 15.48 12.19 20.66
CA ILE A 259 15.26 11.22 21.74
C ILE A 259 13.77 10.89 21.88
N LEU A 260 12.89 11.90 21.85
CA LEU A 260 11.45 11.69 21.95
C LEU A 260 10.95 10.79 20.83
N ASP A 261 11.38 11.04 19.59
CA ASP A 261 10.96 10.27 18.42
C ASP A 261 11.58 8.86 18.44
N LYS A 262 12.88 8.74 18.73
CA LYS A 262 13.60 7.44 18.79
C LYS A 262 13.02 6.49 19.82
N PHE A 263 12.64 7.00 20.99
CA PHE A 263 12.10 6.21 22.09
C PHE A 263 10.57 6.27 22.19
N LYS A 264 9.89 6.89 21.21
CA LYS A 264 8.42 7.02 21.14
C LYS A 264 7.81 7.60 22.42
N ILE A 265 8.46 8.59 23.01
CA ILE A 265 7.99 9.27 24.22
C ILE A 265 6.87 10.21 23.81
N SER A 266 5.70 10.08 24.44
CA SER A 266 4.54 10.91 24.12
C SER A 266 4.74 12.36 24.55
N ASP A 267 4.09 13.29 23.84
CA ASP A 267 4.07 14.71 24.20
C ASP A 267 3.54 14.93 25.64
N GLN A 268 2.60 14.08 26.07
CA GLN A 268 2.08 14.09 27.44
C GLN A 268 3.15 13.67 28.47
N ALA A 269 3.89 12.60 28.20
CA ALA A 269 4.97 12.15 29.08
C ALA A 269 6.08 13.21 29.17
N TYR A 270 6.48 13.79 28.03
CA TYR A 270 7.47 14.85 28.00
C TYR A 270 7.01 16.10 28.77
N HIS A 271 5.74 16.49 28.61
CA HIS A 271 5.17 17.63 29.34
C HIS A 271 5.22 17.45 30.86
N GLU A 272 4.93 16.25 31.37
CA GLU A 272 5.04 15.96 32.81
C GLU A 272 6.50 16.00 33.31
N ILE A 273 7.45 15.52 32.51
CA ILE A 273 8.89 15.60 32.84
C ILE A 273 9.36 17.06 32.93
N VAL A 274 8.97 17.89 31.97
CA VAL A 274 9.31 19.33 31.95
C VAL A 274 8.67 20.08 33.12
N ARG A 275 7.52 19.64 33.63
CA ARG A 275 6.93 20.24 34.84
C ARG A 275 7.75 19.97 36.11
N LYS A 276 8.61 18.96 36.10
CA LYS A 276 9.45 18.55 37.24
C LYS A 276 10.91 18.99 37.12
N THR A 277 11.30 19.59 35.99
CA THR A 277 12.69 19.94 35.69
C THR A 277 12.76 21.33 35.04
N GLU A 278 13.65 22.21 35.51
CA GLU A 278 13.78 23.57 34.96
C GLU A 278 14.68 23.65 33.72
N ASP A 279 15.49 22.61 33.47
CA ASP A 279 16.56 22.59 32.46
C ASP A 279 16.13 22.13 31.06
N LEU A 280 14.86 21.73 30.89
CA LEU A 280 14.33 21.18 29.66
C LEU A 280 13.47 22.20 28.88
N PRO A 281 13.51 22.18 27.52
CA PRO A 281 12.65 23.01 26.69
C PRO A 281 11.17 22.72 26.93
N ARG A 282 10.35 23.77 26.85
CA ARG A 282 8.88 23.61 26.97
C ARG A 282 8.33 22.81 25.79
N LEU A 283 7.26 22.04 26.02
CA LEU A 283 6.61 21.22 24.99
C LEU A 283 6.28 22.04 23.73
N HIS A 284 5.74 23.25 23.86
CA HIS A 284 5.40 24.09 22.71
C HIS A 284 6.59 24.37 21.79
N SER A 285 7.81 24.49 22.34
CA SER A 285 9.03 24.73 21.57
C SER A 285 9.44 23.48 20.79
N ILE A 286 9.28 22.29 21.40
CA ILE A 286 9.52 21.00 20.73
C ILE A 286 8.48 20.75 19.64
N VAL A 287 7.19 21.03 19.90
CA VAL A 287 6.12 20.89 18.90
C VAL A 287 6.36 21.82 17.71
N ARG A 288 6.68 23.11 17.96
CA ARG A 288 7.01 24.06 16.90
C ARG A 288 8.24 23.65 16.11
N LEU A 289 9.27 23.10 16.78
CA LEU A 289 10.45 22.56 16.11
C LEU A 289 10.07 21.35 15.24
N ARG A 290 9.24 20.43 15.74
CA ARG A 290 8.74 19.27 15.00
C ARG A 290 7.93 19.71 13.77
N GLU A 291 7.03 20.69 13.91
CA GLU A 291 6.26 21.25 12.80
C GLU A 291 7.17 21.92 11.76
N LYS A 292 8.16 22.70 12.21
CA LYS A 292 9.16 23.32 11.33
C LYS A 292 9.96 22.25 10.60
N THR A 293 10.43 21.21 11.29
CA THR A 293 11.14 20.08 10.69
C THR A 293 10.24 19.33 9.70
N ASN A 294 9.00 19.01 10.05
CA ASN A 294 8.06 18.34 9.16
C ASN A 294 7.75 19.16 7.90
N SER A 295 7.72 20.50 8.01
CA SER A 295 7.51 21.38 6.85
C SER A 295 8.65 21.35 5.84
N THR A 296 9.82 20.81 6.22
CA THR A 296 10.94 20.62 5.29
C THR A 296 10.87 19.31 4.49
N PHE A 297 9.99 18.39 4.87
CA PHE A 297 9.78 17.13 4.15
C PHE A 297 8.60 17.26 3.18
N GLU A 298 8.89 17.11 1.89
CA GLU A 298 7.88 17.11 0.83
C GLU A 298 7.17 15.73 0.76
N ILE A 299 6.20 15.54 1.65
CA ILE A 299 5.37 14.33 1.67
C ILE A 299 4.09 14.59 0.86
N TYR A 300 3.90 13.79 -0.18
CA TYR A 300 2.76 13.86 -1.07
C TYR A 300 1.78 12.74 -0.78
N ARG A 301 0.50 12.99 -1.04
CA ARG A 301 -0.54 11.96 -1.00
C ARG A 301 -0.50 11.14 -2.29
N THR A 302 -0.59 9.82 -2.17
CA THR A 302 -0.67 8.94 -3.35
C THR A 302 -1.89 9.25 -4.20
N THR A 303 -1.79 8.97 -5.50
CA THR A 303 -2.86 9.21 -6.45
C THR A 303 -4.04 8.26 -6.24
N GLY A 304 -5.25 8.74 -6.55
CA GLY A 304 -6.50 7.99 -6.40
C GLY A 304 -7.06 7.98 -4.96
N ASN A 305 -8.11 7.19 -4.75
CA ASN A 305 -8.82 7.08 -3.46
C ASN A 305 -8.18 6.09 -2.47
N ILE A 306 -6.94 5.68 -2.72
CA ILE A 306 -6.21 4.72 -1.88
C ILE A 306 -5.40 5.50 -0.84
N PRO A 307 -5.54 5.21 0.47
CA PRO A 307 -4.72 5.85 1.49
C PRO A 307 -3.23 5.48 1.32
N GLY A 308 -2.39 6.49 1.16
CA GLY A 308 -0.95 6.33 1.06
C GLY A 308 -0.24 7.67 0.99
N ALA A 309 1.07 7.62 1.20
CA ALA A 309 1.95 8.76 1.10
C ALA A 309 3.23 8.37 0.37
N TYR A 310 3.84 9.32 -0.32
CA TYR A 310 5.13 9.16 -0.96
C TYR A 310 5.97 10.43 -0.84
N VAL A 311 7.27 10.29 -1.07
CA VAL A 311 8.24 11.38 -1.21
C VAL A 311 8.89 11.31 -2.59
N SER A 312 9.38 12.44 -3.10
CA SER A 312 10.11 12.45 -4.37
C SER A 312 11.43 11.69 -4.23
N LEU A 313 11.68 10.75 -5.14
CA LEU A 313 12.94 10.03 -5.23
C LEU A 313 14.12 10.98 -5.45
N LYS A 314 13.96 11.97 -6.33
CA LYS A 314 14.98 12.98 -6.61
C LYS A 314 15.33 13.78 -5.35
N SER A 315 14.33 14.31 -4.65
CA SER A 315 14.55 15.09 -3.42
C SER A 315 15.24 14.24 -2.34
N GLU A 316 14.85 12.97 -2.17
CA GLU A 316 15.50 12.09 -1.21
C GLU A 316 16.92 11.69 -1.59
N LEU A 317 17.21 11.49 -2.88
CA LEU A 317 18.57 11.26 -3.36
C LEU A 317 19.46 12.49 -3.13
N GLU A 318 18.97 13.69 -3.41
CA GLU A 318 19.66 14.94 -3.09
C GLU A 318 19.98 15.05 -1.60
N ASN A 319 19.01 14.72 -0.73
CA ASN A 319 19.19 14.74 0.71
C ASN A 319 20.18 13.68 1.20
N CYS A 320 20.18 12.49 0.59
CA CYS A 320 21.17 11.46 0.88
C CYS A 320 22.57 11.90 0.45
N PHE A 321 22.73 12.45 -0.76
CA PHE A 321 24.03 12.84 -1.29
C PHE A 321 24.66 14.00 -0.51
N LYS A 322 23.86 14.91 0.05
CA LYS A 322 24.35 15.94 1.00
C LYS A 322 25.00 15.37 2.25
N LYS A 323 24.68 14.13 2.65
CA LYS A 323 25.26 13.48 3.85
C LYS A 323 26.60 12.79 3.58
N PHE A 324 26.94 12.53 2.32
CA PHE A 324 28.22 11.90 1.97
C PHE A 324 29.29 12.97 1.82
N GLU A 325 30.33 12.93 2.68
CA GLU A 325 31.48 13.85 2.61
C GLU A 325 32.23 13.73 1.27
N THR A 326 32.30 12.52 0.72
CA THR A 326 32.84 12.23 -0.61
C THR A 326 31.97 11.16 -1.28
N LEU A 327 31.34 11.51 -2.40
CA LEU A 327 30.62 10.54 -3.23
C LEU A 327 31.63 9.70 -4.03
N PRO A 328 31.40 8.38 -4.19
CA PRO A 328 32.30 7.50 -4.94
C PRO A 328 32.43 7.94 -6.41
N SER A 329 33.65 7.90 -6.95
CA SER A 329 34.05 8.79 -8.05
C SER A 329 33.71 8.37 -9.49
N GLU A 330 32.81 7.42 -9.74
CA GLU A 330 32.48 7.06 -11.14
C GLU A 330 31.00 6.76 -11.42
N THR A 331 30.32 5.95 -10.62
CA THR A 331 28.89 5.63 -10.82
C THR A 331 28.24 5.24 -9.51
N ILE A 332 27.14 5.90 -9.16
CA ILE A 332 26.38 5.62 -7.95
C ILE A 332 25.36 4.52 -8.27
N LYS A 333 25.47 3.40 -7.57
CA LYS A 333 24.55 2.27 -7.70
C LYS A 333 23.41 2.43 -6.69
N ILE A 334 22.17 2.32 -7.14
CA ILE A 334 20.97 2.51 -6.30
C ILE A 334 20.07 1.29 -6.48
N LYS A 335 19.60 0.68 -5.39
CA LYS A 335 18.61 -0.39 -5.42
C LYS A 335 17.26 0.14 -4.95
N ILE A 336 16.29 0.19 -5.85
CA ILE A 336 14.87 0.37 -5.51
C ILE A 336 14.33 -0.98 -5.05
N SER A 337 13.65 -1.03 -3.90
CA SER A 337 13.05 -2.25 -3.37
C SER A 337 11.58 -2.03 -3.05
N GLY A 338 10.72 -3.00 -3.37
CA GLY A 338 9.32 -2.95 -2.96
C GLY A 338 8.80 -4.30 -2.48
N ASP A 339 7.89 -4.26 -1.52
CA ASP A 339 7.26 -5.44 -0.95
C ASP A 339 5.82 -5.16 -0.47
N GLY A 340 4.97 -6.18 -0.55
CA GLY A 340 3.62 -6.21 -0.02
C GLY A 340 3.57 -6.89 1.34
N THR A 341 3.52 -6.13 2.42
CA THR A 341 3.41 -6.66 3.78
C THR A 341 1.97 -6.68 4.29
N ARG A 342 1.50 -7.85 4.74
CA ARG A 342 0.23 -7.97 5.47
C ARG A 342 0.43 -7.68 6.95
N VAL A 343 0.08 -6.47 7.38
CA VAL A 343 0.25 -6.00 8.78
C VAL A 343 -0.88 -6.50 9.69
N THR A 344 -2.10 -6.67 9.17
CA THR A 344 -3.22 -7.28 9.92
C THR A 344 -4.01 -8.24 9.05
N ARG A 345 -5.02 -8.92 9.61
CA ARG A 345 -5.93 -9.77 8.83
C ARG A 345 -6.63 -9.01 7.69
N ILE A 346 -6.78 -7.69 7.79
CA ILE A 346 -7.55 -6.86 6.85
C ILE A 346 -6.73 -5.75 6.17
N SER A 347 -5.51 -5.47 6.62
CA SER A 347 -4.68 -4.40 6.07
C SER A 347 -3.40 -4.94 5.43
N ASN A 348 -3.30 -4.74 4.13
CA ASN A 348 -2.09 -4.92 3.37
C ASN A 348 -1.48 -3.54 3.12
N PHE A 349 -0.17 -3.45 3.27
CA PHE A 349 0.61 -2.28 2.94
C PHE A 349 1.62 -2.64 1.88
N ILE A 350 1.84 -1.72 0.96
CA ILE A 350 2.91 -1.79 -0.02
C ILE A 350 3.92 -0.74 0.42
N VAL A 351 5.15 -1.17 0.61
CA VAL A 351 6.26 -0.29 0.96
C VAL A 351 7.22 -0.30 -0.22
N LEU A 352 7.55 0.89 -0.71
CA LEU A 352 8.61 1.12 -1.69
C LEU A 352 9.72 1.90 -1.01
N SER A 353 10.97 1.51 -1.26
CA SER A 353 12.16 2.08 -0.64
C SER A 353 13.32 2.10 -1.63
N PHE A 354 14.38 2.82 -1.31
CA PHE A 354 15.66 2.69 -2.00
C PHE A 354 16.83 2.61 -1.02
N SER A 355 17.96 2.14 -1.53
CA SER A 355 19.25 2.14 -0.84
C SER A 355 20.36 2.46 -1.84
N ILE A 356 21.41 3.12 -1.37
CA ILE A 356 22.61 3.38 -2.15
C ILE A 356 23.58 2.22 -1.90
N ILE A 357 24.03 1.57 -2.97
CA ILE A 357 24.99 0.47 -2.90
C ILE A 357 26.40 1.09 -2.93
N SER A 358 27.14 1.01 -1.82
CA SER A 358 28.57 1.35 -1.78
C SER A 358 29.40 0.16 -1.31
N GLU A 359 30.67 0.10 -1.73
CA GLU A 359 31.59 -0.99 -1.36
C GLU A 359 31.89 -1.04 0.15
N THR A 360 31.74 0.10 0.83
CA THR A 360 31.97 0.25 2.27
C THR A 360 30.71 0.16 3.12
N ALA A 361 29.53 0.41 2.54
CA ALA A 361 28.26 0.33 3.26
C ALA A 361 27.68 -1.07 3.13
N LYS A 362 27.72 -1.82 4.23
CA LYS A 362 26.82 -2.95 4.40
C LYS A 362 25.41 -2.42 4.17
N LEU A 363 24.67 -3.05 3.24
CA LEU A 363 23.21 -2.90 3.09
C LEU A 363 22.53 -3.30 4.42
N SER A 364 22.63 -2.45 5.43
CA SER A 364 21.89 -2.59 6.67
C SER A 364 20.48 -2.10 6.41
N ALA A 365 19.50 -2.69 7.10
CA ALA A 365 18.13 -2.18 7.10
C ALA A 365 18.06 -0.71 7.58
N ASP A 366 19.11 -0.22 8.26
CA ASP A 366 19.21 1.14 8.81
C ASP A 366 19.55 2.21 7.75
N GLU A 367 19.92 1.81 6.52
CA GLU A 367 20.24 2.72 5.41
C GLU A 367 19.18 2.75 4.30
N GLN A 368 18.06 2.04 4.47
CA GLN A 368 16.95 2.07 3.52
C GLN A 368 16.10 3.33 3.73
N THR A 369 15.91 4.09 2.66
CA THR A 369 15.03 5.26 2.66
C THR A 369 13.69 4.87 2.07
N VAL A 370 12.61 5.07 2.82
CA VAL A 370 11.24 4.77 2.37
C VAL A 370 10.78 5.84 1.39
N LEU A 371 10.38 5.42 0.18
CA LEU A 371 9.83 6.28 -0.86
C LEU A 371 8.32 6.41 -0.79
N ALA A 372 7.63 5.30 -0.51
CA ALA A 372 6.18 5.28 -0.49
C ALA A 372 5.63 4.21 0.44
N ILE A 373 4.50 4.51 1.07
CA ILE A 373 3.70 3.56 1.84
C ILE A 373 2.25 3.69 1.38
N VAL A 374 1.68 2.57 0.91
CA VAL A 374 0.31 2.55 0.39
C VAL A 374 -0.48 1.44 1.05
N LYS A 375 -1.64 1.78 1.62
CA LYS A 375 -2.55 0.79 2.22
C LYS A 375 -3.44 0.19 1.13
N THR A 376 -2.96 -0.84 0.46
CA THR A 376 -3.72 -1.52 -0.60
C THR A 376 -3.31 -2.97 -0.79
N SER A 377 -4.11 -3.75 -1.50
CA SER A 377 -3.70 -5.08 -1.95
C SER A 377 -2.71 -4.97 -3.09
N GLU A 378 -1.71 -5.84 -3.07
CA GLU A 378 -0.69 -5.97 -4.10
C GLU A 378 -1.29 -6.56 -5.39
N SER A 379 -1.84 -5.67 -6.22
CA SER A 379 -2.34 -5.95 -7.56
C SER A 379 -1.84 -4.91 -8.54
N TYR A 380 -1.81 -5.27 -9.82
CA TYR A 380 -1.34 -4.39 -10.89
C TYR A 380 -2.11 -3.06 -10.91
N GLU A 381 -3.44 -3.10 -10.85
CA GLU A 381 -4.30 -1.93 -10.96
C GLU A 381 -4.09 -0.96 -9.79
N ASN A 382 -3.94 -1.50 -8.58
CA ASN A 382 -3.71 -0.69 -7.38
C ASN A 382 -2.33 -0.05 -7.40
N LEU A 383 -1.30 -0.82 -7.74
CA LEU A 383 0.07 -0.31 -7.87
C LEU A 383 0.15 0.75 -8.97
N SER A 384 -0.40 0.45 -10.14
CA SER A 384 -0.42 1.35 -11.30
C SER A 384 -1.11 2.68 -11.00
N SER A 385 -2.16 2.67 -10.18
CA SER A 385 -2.94 3.88 -9.89
C SER A 385 -2.40 4.67 -8.70
N SER A 386 -1.92 4.00 -7.65
CA SER A 386 -1.48 4.68 -6.41
C SER A 386 -0.03 5.14 -6.44
N LEU A 387 0.85 4.40 -7.11
CA LEU A 387 2.29 4.68 -7.19
C LEU A 387 2.70 5.27 -8.54
N HIS A 388 1.75 5.69 -9.37
CA HIS A 388 2.05 6.27 -10.69
C HIS A 388 3.11 7.37 -10.65
N PRO A 389 3.04 8.39 -9.76
CA PRO A 389 4.05 9.45 -9.73
C PRO A 389 5.45 8.91 -9.44
N VAL A 390 5.55 8.01 -8.47
CA VAL A 390 6.84 7.43 -8.03
C VAL A 390 7.43 6.52 -9.10
N PHE A 391 6.61 5.71 -9.77
CA PHE A 391 7.06 4.86 -10.86
C PHE A 391 7.50 5.66 -12.08
N SER A 392 6.81 6.77 -12.40
CA SER A 392 7.24 7.67 -13.46
C SER A 392 8.62 8.25 -13.15
N GLU A 393 8.83 8.74 -11.93
CA GLU A 393 10.13 9.29 -11.51
C GLU A 393 11.26 8.25 -11.54
N ILE A 394 10.98 7.01 -11.10
CA ILE A 394 11.95 5.90 -11.19
C ILE A 394 12.30 5.58 -12.64
N ASN A 395 11.30 5.51 -13.53
CA ASN A 395 11.52 5.20 -14.94
C ASN A 395 12.31 6.32 -15.65
N GLU A 396 11.98 7.57 -15.37
CA GLU A 396 12.73 8.73 -15.88
C GLU A 396 14.19 8.68 -15.46
N LEU A 397 14.47 8.41 -14.18
CA LEU A 397 15.83 8.31 -13.65
C LEU A 397 16.59 7.10 -14.21
N TYR A 398 15.91 5.96 -14.38
CA TYR A 398 16.48 4.76 -15.01
C TYR A 398 16.88 5.01 -16.45
N HIS A 399 16.07 5.76 -17.21
CA HIS A 399 16.37 6.10 -18.60
C HIS A 399 17.39 7.23 -18.75
N SER A 400 17.42 8.22 -17.83
CA SER A 400 18.42 9.29 -17.86
C SER A 400 19.82 8.79 -17.50
N GLY A 401 19.91 7.76 -16.65
CA GLY A 401 21.17 7.20 -16.16
C GLY A 401 22.04 8.20 -15.38
N SER A 402 21.47 9.35 -15.00
CA SER A 402 22.19 10.43 -14.33
C SER A 402 21.24 11.34 -13.57
N ILE A 403 21.78 12.00 -12.53
CA ILE A 403 21.09 13.02 -11.75
C ILE A 403 21.98 14.26 -11.63
N GLN A 404 21.36 15.43 -11.73
CA GLN A 404 22.03 16.69 -11.44
C GLN A 404 21.73 17.06 -9.99
N ILE A 405 22.78 17.27 -9.19
CA ILE A 405 22.68 17.72 -7.81
C ILE A 405 23.65 18.88 -7.62
N ASN A 406 23.11 20.06 -7.29
CA ASN A 406 23.80 21.34 -7.35
C ASN A 406 24.36 21.59 -8.78
N GLU A 407 25.66 21.84 -8.90
CA GLU A 407 26.36 22.05 -10.18
C GLU A 407 27.00 20.77 -10.74
N ASN A 408 26.88 19.64 -10.04
CA ASN A 408 27.52 18.38 -10.43
C ASN A 408 26.51 17.39 -11.03
N ILE A 409 26.95 16.66 -12.04
CA ILE A 409 26.20 15.56 -12.64
C ILE A 409 26.80 14.25 -12.17
N TYR A 410 25.97 13.40 -11.56
CA TYR A 410 26.36 12.08 -11.10
C TYR A 410 25.75 11.01 -12.00
N LYS A 411 26.57 10.07 -12.45
CA LYS A 411 26.12 8.89 -13.19
C LYS A 411 25.46 7.91 -12.22
N ILE A 412 24.29 7.40 -12.59
CA ILE A 412 23.50 6.49 -11.77
C ILE A 412 23.29 5.17 -12.50
N GLN A 413 23.39 4.07 -11.74
CA GLN A 413 22.92 2.76 -12.15
C GLN A 413 21.85 2.28 -11.16
N LEU A 414 20.61 2.10 -11.64
CA LEU A 414 19.51 1.63 -10.81
C LEU A 414 19.31 0.12 -10.98
N PHE A 415 19.03 -0.54 -9.85
CA PHE A 415 18.60 -1.92 -9.75
C PHE A 415 17.21 -1.98 -9.10
N PHE A 416 16.44 -3.01 -9.43
CA PHE A 416 15.11 -3.22 -8.86
C PHE A 416 15.06 -4.54 -8.09
N GLY A 417 14.66 -4.48 -6.83
CA GLY A 417 14.55 -5.60 -5.94
C GLY A 417 13.12 -5.80 -5.43
N GLY A 418 12.80 -7.05 -5.11
CA GLY A 418 11.53 -7.40 -4.48
C GLY A 418 11.36 -8.90 -4.44
N ASP A 419 10.33 -9.35 -3.74
CA ASP A 419 9.90 -10.74 -3.84
C ASP A 419 9.43 -11.05 -5.28
N MET A 420 9.35 -12.33 -5.62
CA MET A 420 9.00 -12.74 -7.00
C MET A 420 7.64 -12.23 -7.45
N LYS A 421 6.68 -12.06 -6.53
CA LYS A 421 5.32 -11.65 -6.87
C LYS A 421 5.30 -10.16 -7.21
N PHE A 422 5.99 -9.35 -6.42
CA PHE A 422 6.13 -7.92 -6.63
C PHE A 422 6.87 -7.64 -7.94
N LEU A 423 8.01 -8.33 -8.17
CA LEU A 423 8.76 -8.25 -9.43
C LEU A 423 7.86 -8.59 -10.65
N GLN A 424 7.10 -9.68 -10.58
CA GLN A 424 6.20 -10.09 -11.67
C GLN A 424 5.15 -9.02 -11.97
N ILE A 425 4.53 -8.44 -10.93
CA ILE A 425 3.49 -7.42 -11.13
C ILE A 425 4.10 -6.15 -11.75
N CYS A 426 5.22 -5.66 -11.20
CA CYS A 426 5.89 -4.47 -11.71
C CYS A 426 6.42 -4.64 -13.14
N LEU A 427 6.83 -5.86 -13.52
CA LEU A 427 7.30 -6.16 -14.88
C LEU A 427 6.17 -6.66 -15.81
N GLY A 428 4.91 -6.63 -15.37
CA GLY A 428 3.75 -6.98 -16.21
C GLY A 428 3.59 -8.48 -16.51
N ILE A 429 4.29 -9.34 -15.79
CA ILE A 429 4.20 -10.80 -15.86
C ILE A 429 3.01 -11.29 -15.02
N GLY A 430 2.34 -12.33 -15.51
CA GLY A 430 1.21 -12.94 -14.81
C GLY A 430 1.61 -13.67 -13.51
N SER A 431 0.60 -14.30 -12.90
CA SER A 431 0.76 -15.07 -11.66
C SER A 431 2.00 -15.95 -11.67
N SER A 432 2.64 -16.04 -10.51
CA SER A 432 3.77 -16.93 -10.31
C SER A 432 3.42 -18.39 -10.66
N THR A 433 2.17 -18.83 -10.50
CA THR A 433 1.70 -20.17 -10.89
C THR A 433 1.56 -20.40 -12.38
N GLY A 434 1.75 -19.37 -13.20
CA GLY A 434 1.73 -19.43 -14.65
C GLY A 434 2.81 -20.34 -15.22
N GLU A 435 2.59 -20.75 -16.48
CA GLU A 435 3.55 -21.55 -17.25
C GLU A 435 4.87 -20.80 -17.43
N TYR A 436 4.80 -19.54 -17.89
CA TYR A 436 5.94 -18.67 -18.15
C TYR A 436 6.06 -17.58 -17.08
N ALA A 437 6.38 -17.99 -15.86
CA ALA A 437 6.40 -17.09 -14.69
C ALA A 437 7.78 -16.47 -14.38
N CYS A 438 8.85 -16.92 -15.03
CA CYS A 438 10.17 -16.33 -14.83
C CYS A 438 10.20 -14.90 -15.38
N VAL A 439 10.80 -13.97 -14.63
CA VAL A 439 10.95 -12.57 -15.05
C VAL A 439 12.19 -12.32 -15.91
N TRP A 440 13.18 -13.23 -15.85
CA TRP A 440 14.42 -13.13 -16.63
C TRP A 440 14.36 -13.85 -17.98
N CYS A 441 13.64 -14.98 -18.07
CA CYS A 441 13.60 -15.79 -19.29
C CYS A 441 12.20 -16.35 -19.60
N LYS A 442 12.06 -16.91 -20.80
CA LYS A 442 10.83 -17.49 -21.36
C LYS A 442 10.69 -19.00 -21.10
N VAL A 443 11.38 -19.54 -20.09
CA VAL A 443 11.28 -20.97 -19.74
C VAL A 443 9.85 -21.35 -19.29
N SER A 444 9.32 -22.45 -19.83
CA SER A 444 8.06 -23.02 -19.38
C SER A 444 8.25 -23.73 -18.04
N LYS A 445 7.20 -23.76 -17.21
CA LYS A 445 7.23 -24.49 -15.92
C LYS A 445 7.53 -25.98 -16.09
N PHE A 446 7.24 -26.55 -17.27
CA PHE A 446 7.47 -27.95 -17.57
C PHE A 446 8.95 -28.25 -17.90
N ASP A 447 9.69 -27.23 -18.36
CA ASP A 447 11.08 -27.37 -18.81
C ASP A 447 12.10 -26.93 -17.76
N ARG A 448 11.65 -26.44 -16.59
CA ARG A 448 12.56 -25.98 -15.53
C ARG A 448 13.49 -27.08 -15.03
N GLY A 449 13.01 -28.33 -14.99
CA GLY A 449 13.84 -29.46 -14.56
C GLY A 449 14.86 -29.94 -15.58
N ASP A 450 14.94 -29.32 -16.76
CA ASP A 450 15.86 -29.74 -17.81
C ASP A 450 17.30 -29.24 -17.55
N ILE A 451 18.09 -30.10 -16.91
CA ILE A 451 19.50 -29.83 -16.61
C ILE A 451 20.44 -30.05 -17.83
N SER A 452 19.92 -30.47 -18.99
CA SER A 452 20.73 -30.67 -20.20
C SER A 452 21.22 -29.36 -20.82
N LYS A 453 20.57 -28.24 -20.50
CA LYS A 453 20.87 -26.93 -21.07
C LYS A 453 22.20 -26.38 -20.53
N PRO A 454 23.06 -25.76 -21.36
CA PRO A 454 24.25 -25.06 -20.87
C PRO A 454 23.86 -23.86 -20.00
N TRP A 455 24.80 -23.33 -19.21
CA TRP A 455 24.52 -22.31 -18.20
C TRP A 455 23.98 -20.99 -18.79
N ASP A 456 24.38 -20.67 -20.02
CA ASP A 456 24.03 -19.46 -20.75
C ASP A 456 22.77 -19.60 -21.63
N PHE A 457 22.18 -20.80 -21.72
CA PHE A 457 21.02 -21.06 -22.56
C PHE A 457 19.86 -20.10 -22.29
N TYR A 458 19.56 -19.82 -21.02
CA TYR A 458 18.48 -18.92 -20.63
C TYR A 458 18.84 -17.43 -20.74
N LEU A 459 20.11 -17.13 -21.00
CA LEU A 459 20.63 -15.78 -21.28
C LEU A 459 20.69 -15.49 -22.78
N ALA A 460 20.46 -16.48 -23.64
CA ALA A 460 20.44 -16.32 -25.08
C ALA A 460 19.31 -15.35 -25.51
N PRO A 461 19.50 -14.51 -26.56
CA PRO A 461 18.53 -13.48 -26.97
C PRO A 461 17.10 -13.98 -27.25
N ASP A 462 16.95 -15.23 -27.69
CA ASP A 462 15.68 -15.88 -27.96
C ASP A 462 14.96 -16.38 -26.70
N MET A 463 15.70 -16.65 -25.63
CA MET A 463 15.18 -17.14 -24.35
C MET A 463 15.06 -16.06 -23.29
N LYS A 464 15.99 -15.11 -23.22
CA LYS A 464 15.93 -14.01 -22.27
C LYS A 464 14.76 -13.07 -22.58
N ARG A 465 14.23 -12.44 -21.56
CA ARG A 465 13.21 -11.39 -21.70
C ARG A 465 13.85 -10.03 -21.87
N SER A 466 13.13 -9.13 -22.52
CA SER A 466 13.39 -7.70 -22.46
C SER A 466 12.12 -6.93 -22.12
N ILE A 467 12.29 -5.71 -21.62
CA ILE A 467 11.15 -4.81 -21.38
C ILE A 467 10.49 -4.38 -22.68
N SER A 468 11.26 -4.20 -23.75
CA SER A 468 10.71 -3.89 -25.07
C SER A 468 9.79 -5.01 -25.59
N GLU A 469 10.22 -6.27 -25.52
CA GLU A 469 9.41 -7.43 -25.91
C GLU A 469 8.15 -7.52 -25.04
N THR A 470 8.31 -7.38 -23.71
CA THR A 470 7.19 -7.44 -22.76
C THR A 470 6.15 -6.35 -23.03
N THR A 471 6.60 -5.13 -23.32
CA THR A 471 5.73 -4.00 -23.66
C THR A 471 4.95 -4.28 -24.95
N VAL A 472 5.60 -4.79 -25.99
CA VAL A 472 4.95 -5.16 -27.26
C VAL A 472 3.92 -6.27 -27.05
N LEU A 473 4.30 -7.34 -26.33
CA LEU A 473 3.42 -8.47 -26.05
C LEU A 473 2.22 -8.08 -25.18
N SER A 474 2.37 -7.11 -24.27
CA SER A 474 1.27 -6.63 -23.43
C SER A 474 0.13 -5.99 -24.25
N ARG A 475 0.46 -5.42 -25.41
CA ARG A 475 -0.46 -4.77 -26.35
C ARG A 475 -1.00 -5.72 -27.42
N SER A 476 -0.39 -6.91 -27.56
CA SER A 476 -0.81 -7.92 -28.52
C SER A 476 -2.14 -8.57 -28.13
N SER A 477 -2.96 -8.90 -29.13
CA SER A 477 -4.18 -9.69 -28.95
C SER A 477 -3.89 -11.13 -28.52
N LYS A 478 -2.71 -11.67 -28.87
CA LYS A 478 -2.19 -12.97 -28.41
C LYS A 478 -1.09 -12.71 -27.38
N LYS A 479 -1.49 -12.61 -26.11
CA LYS A 479 -0.56 -12.50 -24.98
C LYS A 479 0.28 -13.79 -24.87
N GLY A 480 1.56 -13.69 -25.24
CA GLY A 480 2.52 -14.80 -25.18
C GLY A 480 3.35 -14.80 -23.90
N TYR A 481 3.99 -15.94 -23.60
CA TYR A 481 5.00 -16.08 -22.55
C TYR A 481 4.63 -15.48 -21.20
N GLY A 482 3.36 -15.63 -20.78
CA GLY A 482 2.91 -15.21 -19.45
C GLY A 482 2.76 -13.70 -19.25
N VAL A 483 2.99 -12.86 -20.28
CA VAL A 483 2.80 -11.41 -20.20
C VAL A 483 1.31 -11.09 -20.04
N LYS A 484 0.97 -10.23 -19.07
CA LYS A 484 -0.42 -9.86 -18.77
C LYS A 484 -0.68 -8.37 -18.88
N HIS A 485 0.27 -7.56 -18.44
CA HIS A 485 0.14 -6.12 -18.37
C HIS A 485 1.37 -5.44 -18.95
N THR A 486 1.27 -4.14 -19.23
CA THR A 486 2.43 -3.32 -19.56
C THR A 486 3.29 -3.17 -18.30
N PRO A 487 4.63 -3.22 -18.37
CA PRO A 487 5.47 -3.01 -17.19
C PRO A 487 5.17 -1.65 -16.53
N LEU A 488 5.05 -1.65 -15.20
CA LEU A 488 4.96 -0.43 -14.38
C LEU A 488 6.33 0.23 -14.23
N LEU A 489 7.36 -0.61 -14.11
CA LEU A 489 8.75 -0.19 -14.10
C LEU A 489 9.47 -0.77 -15.31
N THR A 490 10.34 0.02 -15.93
CA THR A 490 10.99 -0.29 -17.20
C THR A 490 12.39 -0.89 -17.06
N PHE A 491 12.71 -1.44 -15.89
CA PHE A 491 13.97 -2.13 -15.64
C PHE A 491 14.15 -3.33 -16.54
N GLU A 492 15.27 -3.39 -17.26
CA GLU A 492 15.63 -4.62 -17.95
C GLU A 492 15.81 -5.76 -16.94
N PRO A 493 15.42 -7.01 -17.28
CA PRO A 493 15.47 -8.10 -16.31
C PRO A 493 16.86 -8.32 -15.68
N GLU A 494 17.93 -8.00 -16.40
CA GLU A 494 19.32 -8.07 -15.92
C GLU A 494 19.61 -7.10 -14.75
N HIS A 495 18.81 -6.03 -14.61
CA HIS A 495 18.86 -5.09 -13.48
C HIS A 495 17.88 -5.44 -12.36
N CYS A 496 17.11 -6.52 -12.49
CA CYS A 496 16.21 -7.01 -11.46
C CYS A 496 16.91 -8.05 -10.56
N VAL A 497 16.91 -7.81 -9.26
CA VAL A 497 17.56 -8.64 -8.23
C VAL A 497 16.48 -9.38 -7.42
N PRO A 498 16.48 -10.73 -7.39
CA PRO A 498 15.53 -11.47 -6.57
C PRO A 498 15.81 -11.28 -5.08
N ASP A 499 14.76 -11.36 -4.26
CA ASP A 499 14.90 -11.46 -2.80
C ASP A 499 15.40 -12.85 -2.38
N GLU A 500 16.65 -12.92 -1.93
CA GLU A 500 17.35 -14.15 -1.57
C GLU A 500 16.70 -14.89 -0.39
N LEU A 501 16.08 -14.17 0.54
CA LEU A 501 15.40 -14.77 1.69
C LEU A 501 14.13 -15.50 1.22
N HIS A 502 13.33 -14.87 0.36
CA HIS A 502 12.14 -15.48 -0.21
C HIS A 502 12.48 -16.69 -1.11
N LEU A 503 13.63 -16.67 -1.80
CA LEU A 503 14.16 -17.86 -2.50
C LEU A 503 14.39 -19.02 -1.55
N PHE A 504 15.11 -18.75 -0.46
CA PHE A 504 15.43 -19.75 0.56
C PHE A 504 14.16 -20.33 1.19
N MET A 505 13.23 -19.48 1.62
CA MET A 505 11.98 -19.91 2.24
C MET A 505 11.18 -20.83 1.30
N ARG A 506 11.15 -20.51 0.00
CA ARG A 506 10.39 -21.29 -0.97
C ARG A 506 10.97 -22.68 -1.21
N ILE A 507 12.30 -22.81 -1.26
CA ILE A 507 12.96 -24.11 -1.42
C ILE A 507 12.88 -24.91 -0.11
N PHE A 508 13.07 -24.25 1.04
CA PHE A 508 12.90 -24.85 2.35
C PHE A 508 11.51 -25.48 2.51
N ASP A 509 10.44 -24.79 2.12
CA ASP A 509 9.08 -25.34 2.17
C ASP A 509 8.92 -26.63 1.35
N VAL A 510 9.58 -26.72 0.19
CA VAL A 510 9.57 -27.94 -0.63
C VAL A 510 10.31 -29.07 0.08
N LEU A 511 11.52 -28.80 0.59
CA LEU A 511 12.31 -29.79 1.32
C LEU A 511 11.61 -30.28 2.58
N LEU A 512 11.06 -29.36 3.38
CA LEU A 512 10.32 -29.68 4.60
C LEU A 512 9.07 -30.51 4.30
N ARG A 513 8.28 -30.12 3.31
CA ARG A 513 7.11 -30.90 2.87
C ARG A 513 7.50 -32.31 2.46
N ASN A 514 8.60 -32.47 1.72
CA ASN A 514 9.05 -33.78 1.26
C ASN A 514 9.44 -34.68 2.45
N VAL A 515 10.13 -34.15 3.46
CA VAL A 515 10.48 -34.89 4.68
C VAL A 515 9.24 -35.24 5.52
N ILE A 516 8.28 -34.32 5.63
CA ILE A 516 6.98 -34.58 6.29
C ILE A 516 6.21 -35.70 5.58
N ASP A 517 6.13 -35.63 4.25
CA ASP A 517 5.47 -36.67 3.45
C ASP A 517 6.19 -38.02 3.58
N ASP A 518 7.52 -38.03 3.71
CA ASP A 518 8.31 -39.24 3.88
C ASP A 518 8.07 -39.90 5.25
N ALA A 519 8.11 -39.12 6.33
CA ALA A 519 7.78 -39.60 7.69
C ALA A 519 6.33 -40.12 7.77
N ARG A 520 5.37 -39.38 7.18
CA ARG A 520 3.97 -39.82 7.08
C ARG A 520 3.85 -41.14 6.32
N ASN A 521 4.63 -41.33 5.25
CA ASN A 521 4.60 -42.57 4.49
C ASN A 521 5.11 -43.76 5.31
N LYS A 522 6.15 -43.58 6.14
CA LYS A 522 6.58 -44.61 7.11
C LYS A 522 5.50 -44.94 8.13
N ASP A 523 4.79 -43.95 8.68
CA ASP A 523 3.69 -44.22 9.62
C ASP A 523 2.59 -45.06 8.95
N ILE A 524 2.27 -44.77 7.70
CA ILE A 524 1.29 -45.55 6.92
C ILE A 524 1.81 -46.99 6.71
N MET A 525 3.07 -47.17 6.34
CA MET A 525 3.65 -48.50 6.14
C MET A 525 3.73 -49.31 7.43
N ALA A 526 4.17 -48.70 8.54
CA ALA A 526 4.19 -49.34 9.85
C ALA A 526 2.80 -49.79 10.26
N LYS A 527 1.78 -48.95 10.04
CA LYS A 527 0.38 -49.33 10.30
C LYS A 527 -0.09 -50.51 9.45
N VAL A 528 0.31 -50.58 8.18
CA VAL A 528 -0.01 -51.72 7.29
C VAL A 528 0.69 -52.99 7.76
N ASN A 529 1.89 -52.88 8.28
CA ASN A 529 2.69 -53.99 8.81
C ASN A 529 2.38 -54.34 10.28
N GLU A 530 1.38 -53.68 10.89
CA GLU A 530 1.05 -53.83 12.31
C GLU A 530 2.20 -53.48 13.28
N GLU A 531 3.09 -52.59 12.86
CA GLU A 531 4.21 -52.05 13.62
C GLU A 531 3.86 -50.68 14.25
N LYS A 532 4.66 -50.26 15.23
CA LYS A 532 4.52 -48.92 15.84
C LYS A 532 5.01 -47.83 14.89
N GLY A 533 4.13 -46.92 14.49
CA GLY A 533 4.41 -45.81 13.56
C GLY A 533 4.18 -44.44 14.19
N ASP A 534 5.22 -43.91 14.85
CA ASP A 534 5.24 -42.56 15.45
C ASP A 534 6.31 -41.67 14.78
N TYR A 535 6.67 -41.94 13.53
CA TYR A 535 7.74 -41.27 12.80
C TYR A 535 7.44 -39.79 12.57
N LEU A 536 6.19 -39.42 12.29
CA LEU A 536 5.79 -38.01 12.16
C LEU A 536 5.92 -37.26 13.50
N GLU A 537 5.62 -37.91 14.62
CA GLU A 537 5.79 -37.33 15.96
C GLU A 537 7.28 -37.16 16.29
N PHE A 538 8.12 -38.15 15.96
CA PHE A 538 9.57 -38.04 16.09
C PHE A 538 10.14 -36.92 15.21
N LEU A 539 9.62 -36.73 13.99
CA LEU A 539 10.01 -35.60 13.14
C LEU A 539 9.69 -34.26 13.81
N VAL A 540 8.47 -34.11 14.35
CA VAL A 540 8.08 -32.88 15.07
C VAL A 540 8.99 -32.64 16.27
N ALA A 541 9.29 -33.68 17.06
CA ALA A 541 10.21 -33.58 18.18
C ALA A 541 11.62 -33.15 17.74
N ASN A 542 12.11 -33.68 16.61
CA ASN A 542 13.43 -33.33 16.08
C ASN A 542 13.48 -31.92 15.51
N ILE A 543 12.42 -31.44 14.85
CA ILE A 543 12.33 -30.03 14.43
C ILE A 543 12.32 -29.11 15.65
N ARG A 544 11.61 -29.47 16.72
CA ARG A 544 11.60 -28.70 17.98
C ARG A 544 12.98 -28.63 18.64
N LYS A 545 13.78 -29.70 18.56
CA LYS A 545 15.19 -29.72 19.04
C LYS A 545 16.08 -28.72 18.28
N CYS A 546 15.72 -28.29 17.08
CA CYS A 546 16.40 -27.21 16.37
C CYS A 546 16.17 -25.81 16.99
N GLY A 547 15.37 -25.71 18.06
CA GLY A 547 15.12 -24.44 18.77
C GLY A 547 13.98 -23.61 18.16
N VAL A 548 12.94 -24.28 17.65
CA VAL A 548 11.75 -23.65 17.06
C VAL A 548 10.47 -24.28 17.59
N SER A 549 9.38 -23.51 17.65
CA SER A 549 8.05 -24.03 17.94
C SER A 549 7.42 -24.56 16.65
N PHE A 550 7.07 -25.84 16.63
CA PHE A 550 6.56 -26.49 15.41
C PHE A 550 5.54 -27.57 15.75
N ASP A 551 4.47 -27.62 14.96
CA ASP A 551 3.37 -28.59 15.05
C ASP A 551 2.87 -28.93 13.65
N ILE A 552 2.29 -30.13 13.52
CA ILE A 552 1.62 -30.61 12.30
C ILE A 552 0.19 -30.98 12.67
N TRP A 553 -0.77 -30.59 11.85
CA TRP A 553 -2.18 -30.91 12.04
C TRP A 553 -2.89 -31.17 10.71
N THR A 554 -4.09 -31.73 10.77
CA THR A 554 -4.97 -31.86 9.62
C THR A 554 -6.08 -30.82 9.74
N PRO A 555 -6.18 -29.82 8.84
CA PRO A 555 -7.26 -28.84 8.87
C PRO A 555 -8.64 -29.50 8.77
N LYS A 556 -9.64 -28.95 9.47
CA LYS A 556 -11.02 -29.48 9.42
C LYS A 556 -11.54 -29.50 7.97
N GLY A 557 -11.90 -30.68 7.48
CA GLY A 557 -12.42 -30.87 6.13
C GLY A 557 -11.37 -30.97 5.03
N GLN A 558 -10.08 -31.07 5.37
CA GLN A 558 -8.99 -31.35 4.43
C GLN A 558 -8.32 -32.69 4.76
N THR A 559 -7.72 -33.33 3.75
CA THR A 559 -6.98 -34.60 3.88
C THR A 559 -5.46 -34.40 3.91
N GLU A 560 -5.00 -33.21 3.51
CA GLU A 560 -3.60 -32.81 3.54
C GLU A 560 -3.20 -32.30 4.93
N LEU A 561 -1.95 -32.55 5.28
CA LEU A 561 -1.36 -32.01 6.51
C LEU A 561 -1.00 -30.55 6.29
N ASP A 562 -1.17 -29.76 7.34
CA ASP A 562 -0.70 -28.39 7.45
C ASP A 562 0.22 -28.29 8.67
N TRP A 563 1.06 -27.26 8.73
CA TRP A 563 2.07 -27.14 9.78
C TRP A 563 2.38 -25.70 10.13
N THR A 564 3.07 -25.53 11.26
CA THR A 564 3.44 -24.20 11.76
C THR A 564 4.27 -23.45 10.73
N SER A 565 3.78 -22.26 10.32
CA SER A 565 4.53 -21.35 9.48
C SER A 565 5.73 -20.81 10.26
N LEU A 566 6.94 -20.97 9.70
CA LEU A 566 8.19 -20.54 10.32
C LEU A 566 8.66 -19.22 9.70
N CYS A 567 9.24 -18.35 10.52
CA CYS A 567 9.92 -17.17 10.01
C CYS A 567 11.27 -17.53 9.39
N GLY A 568 11.84 -16.64 8.56
CA GLY A 568 13.12 -16.89 7.89
C GLY A 568 14.26 -17.24 8.85
N ALA A 569 14.30 -16.63 10.04
CA ALA A 569 15.32 -16.94 11.06
C ALA A 569 15.16 -18.36 11.62
N ASP A 570 13.92 -18.80 11.87
CA ASP A 570 13.64 -20.15 12.37
C ASP A 570 13.87 -21.21 11.30
N MET A 571 13.49 -20.94 10.05
CA MET A 571 13.81 -21.82 8.91
C MET A 571 15.32 -22.04 8.76
N LYS A 572 16.15 -21.02 8.99
CA LYS A 572 17.62 -21.15 8.97
C LYS A 572 18.15 -22.07 10.08
N LYS A 573 17.58 -22.01 11.30
CA LYS A 573 17.94 -22.93 12.39
C LYS A 573 17.62 -24.38 12.03
N VAL A 574 16.43 -24.61 11.49
CA VAL A 574 15.98 -25.94 11.05
C VAL A 574 16.84 -26.46 9.90
N MET A 575 17.09 -25.64 8.88
CA MET A 575 17.95 -26.01 7.74
C MET A 575 19.33 -26.49 8.19
N LYS A 576 19.94 -25.77 9.15
CA LYS A 576 21.28 -26.08 9.65
C LYS A 576 21.34 -27.38 10.45
N SER A 577 20.32 -27.66 11.25
CA SER A 577 20.42 -28.67 12.34
C SER A 577 19.58 -29.92 12.10
N LEU A 578 18.46 -29.81 11.37
CA LEU A 578 17.56 -30.92 11.12
C LEU A 578 18.22 -32.10 10.38
N PRO A 579 19.11 -31.90 9.39
CA PRO A 579 19.69 -33.03 8.64
C PRO A 579 20.39 -34.06 9.53
N ASP A 580 21.04 -33.63 10.61
CA ASP A 580 21.72 -34.53 11.56
C ASP A 580 20.74 -35.26 12.50
N LEU A 581 19.46 -34.88 12.47
CA LEU A 581 18.38 -35.44 13.29
C LEU A 581 17.38 -36.26 12.44
N LEU A 582 17.64 -36.51 11.16
CA LEU A 582 16.73 -37.28 10.29
C LEU A 582 16.87 -38.80 10.43
N MET A 583 17.90 -39.27 11.13
CA MET A 583 18.17 -40.70 11.30
C MET A 583 16.97 -41.41 11.94
N PHE A 584 16.56 -42.54 11.35
CA PHE A 584 15.39 -43.35 11.70
C PHE A 584 14.00 -42.70 11.51
N VAL A 585 13.92 -41.39 11.30
CA VAL A 585 12.66 -40.66 11.09
C VAL A 585 12.16 -40.78 9.66
N ILE A 586 13.07 -40.79 8.69
CA ILE A 586 12.78 -41.00 7.26
C ILE A 586 13.19 -42.40 6.80
N HIS A 587 12.94 -42.74 5.54
CA HIS A 587 13.31 -44.06 5.03
C HIS A 587 14.83 -44.20 4.87
N ASN A 588 15.37 -45.28 5.44
CA ASN A 588 16.82 -45.51 5.52
C ASN A 588 17.50 -45.57 4.14
N GLU A 589 16.86 -46.16 3.14
CA GLU A 589 17.38 -46.32 1.78
C GLU A 589 17.72 -44.99 1.08
N THR A 590 17.08 -43.90 1.51
CA THR A 590 17.22 -42.56 0.93
C THR A 590 17.77 -41.54 1.91
N HIS A 591 18.07 -41.97 3.15
CA HIS A 591 18.48 -41.09 4.24
C HIS A 591 19.68 -40.21 3.85
N ASP A 592 20.77 -40.83 3.44
CA ASP A 592 22.03 -40.13 3.17
C ASP A 592 21.88 -39.15 2.00
N THR A 593 21.09 -39.51 0.99
CA THR A 593 20.75 -38.64 -0.14
C THR A 593 19.95 -37.42 0.32
N VAL A 594 18.96 -37.60 1.20
CA VAL A 594 18.15 -36.49 1.74
C VAL A 594 19.00 -35.59 2.64
N VAL A 595 19.85 -36.16 3.50
CA VAL A 595 20.76 -35.39 4.37
C VAL A 595 21.73 -34.56 3.53
N LYS A 596 22.36 -35.19 2.52
CA LYS A 596 23.25 -34.50 1.59
C LYS A 596 22.51 -33.37 0.86
N LEU A 597 21.30 -33.61 0.36
CA LEU A 597 20.49 -32.62 -0.35
C LEU A 597 20.22 -31.36 0.49
N TRP A 598 19.89 -31.52 1.78
CA TRP A 598 19.68 -30.38 2.68
C TRP A 598 20.99 -29.62 2.95
N LYS A 599 22.09 -30.34 3.21
CA LYS A 599 23.41 -29.73 3.46
C LYS A 599 23.94 -28.99 2.23
N ASP A 600 23.84 -29.58 1.05
CA ASP A 600 24.26 -28.97 -0.21
C ASP A 600 23.44 -27.72 -0.51
N PHE A 601 22.11 -27.74 -0.28
CA PHE A 601 21.30 -26.53 -0.44
C PHE A 601 21.71 -25.42 0.53
N TRP A 602 21.99 -25.75 1.78
CA TRP A 602 22.47 -24.78 2.77
C TRP A 602 23.80 -24.13 2.32
N HIS A 603 24.74 -24.92 1.79
CA HIS A 603 25.99 -24.40 1.23
C HIS A 603 25.75 -23.50 0.03
N ILE A 604 24.86 -23.88 -0.90
CA ILE A 604 24.48 -23.04 -2.05
C ILE A 604 23.89 -21.71 -1.59
N TYR A 605 22.98 -21.73 -0.61
CA TYR A 605 22.40 -20.52 -0.06
C TYR A 605 23.44 -19.60 0.58
N GLN A 606 24.38 -20.15 1.37
CA GLN A 606 25.49 -19.39 1.95
C GLN A 606 26.40 -18.80 0.87
N TYR A 607 26.69 -19.57 -0.19
CA TYR A 607 27.48 -19.13 -1.32
C TYR A 607 26.83 -17.96 -2.07
N ILE A 608 25.51 -18.02 -2.31
CA ILE A 608 24.73 -16.92 -2.93
C ILE A 608 24.72 -15.68 -2.04
N CYS A 609 24.53 -15.84 -0.73
CA CYS A 609 24.43 -14.72 0.21
C CYS A 609 25.79 -14.14 0.67
N SER A 610 26.91 -14.74 0.24
CA SER A 610 28.24 -14.26 0.65
C SER A 610 28.54 -12.88 0.04
N ASN A 611 29.45 -12.13 0.66
CA ASN A 611 29.95 -10.85 0.12
C ASN A 611 31.20 -11.03 -0.76
N GLU A 612 31.79 -12.23 -0.77
CA GLU A 612 33.01 -12.53 -1.54
C GLU A 612 32.65 -12.73 -3.01
N CYS A 613 32.77 -11.68 -3.82
CA CYS A 613 32.31 -11.70 -5.22
C CYS A 613 33.39 -12.19 -6.21
N GLU A 614 34.67 -12.02 -5.88
CA GLU A 614 35.80 -12.14 -6.82
C GLU A 614 36.02 -13.54 -7.44
N ARG A 615 35.34 -14.58 -6.95
CA ARG A 615 35.44 -15.96 -7.49
C ARG A 615 34.11 -16.53 -7.99
N ARG A 616 33.01 -15.78 -7.95
CA ARG A 616 31.69 -16.30 -8.33
C ARG A 616 31.41 -16.03 -9.79
N THR A 617 31.46 -17.07 -10.61
CA THR A 617 31.01 -17.01 -12.01
C THR A 617 29.61 -17.62 -12.15
N GLY A 618 28.87 -17.17 -13.17
CA GLY A 618 27.56 -17.77 -13.51
C GLY A 618 27.68 -19.26 -13.82
N GLU A 619 28.76 -19.66 -14.49
CA GLU A 619 29.07 -21.05 -14.80
C GLU A 619 29.31 -21.91 -13.54
N ALA A 620 30.17 -21.46 -12.62
CA ALA A 620 30.44 -22.19 -11.38
C ALA A 620 29.17 -22.34 -10.53
N THR A 621 28.36 -21.28 -10.46
CA THR A 621 27.06 -21.30 -9.76
C THR A 621 26.08 -22.26 -10.43
N SER A 622 26.01 -22.26 -11.76
CA SER A 622 25.15 -23.17 -12.52
C SER A 622 25.53 -24.63 -12.28
N THR A 623 26.83 -24.95 -12.26
CA THR A 623 27.32 -26.31 -11.97
C THR A 623 26.88 -26.79 -10.58
N LEU A 624 27.10 -25.99 -9.54
CA LEU A 624 26.68 -26.32 -8.17
C LEU A 624 25.16 -26.59 -8.07
N VAL A 625 24.37 -25.75 -8.73
CA VAL A 625 22.91 -25.87 -8.72
C VAL A 625 22.44 -27.07 -9.54
N LYS A 626 23.07 -27.39 -10.68
CA LYS A 626 22.77 -28.58 -11.49
C LYS A 626 23.06 -29.87 -10.73
N ASP A 627 24.19 -29.93 -10.01
CA ASP A 627 24.53 -31.08 -9.17
C ASP A 627 23.47 -31.28 -8.08
N TRP A 628 23.02 -30.19 -7.46
CA TRP A 628 21.96 -30.23 -6.46
C TRP A 628 20.60 -30.67 -7.04
N ILE A 629 20.22 -30.16 -8.22
CA ILE A 629 19.00 -30.60 -8.92
C ILE A 629 19.09 -32.09 -9.30
N THR A 630 20.25 -32.54 -9.76
CA THR A 630 20.48 -33.96 -10.10
C THR A 630 20.30 -34.83 -8.87
N LEU A 631 20.85 -34.41 -7.72
CA LEU A 631 20.66 -35.09 -6.44
C LEU A 631 19.18 -35.10 -6.03
N PHE A 632 18.47 -33.98 -6.18
CA PHE A 632 17.04 -33.87 -5.90
C PHE A 632 16.22 -34.86 -6.75
N LEU A 633 16.47 -34.89 -8.06
CA LEU A 633 15.76 -35.76 -9.01
C LEU A 633 16.12 -37.24 -8.85
N SER A 634 17.26 -37.58 -8.25
CA SER A 634 17.62 -38.98 -7.94
C SER A 634 16.66 -39.67 -6.96
N LEU A 635 15.87 -38.87 -6.22
CA LEU A 635 14.81 -39.32 -5.32
C LEU A 635 13.44 -39.41 -6.02
N PHE A 636 13.33 -38.95 -7.27
CA PHE A 636 12.08 -39.04 -8.03
C PHE A 636 11.69 -40.51 -8.25
N GLY A 637 10.41 -40.81 -8.05
CA GLY A 637 9.88 -42.19 -8.09
C GLY A 637 10.18 -43.02 -6.84
N LYS A 638 11.19 -42.63 -6.02
CA LYS A 638 11.50 -43.29 -4.73
C LYS A 638 10.74 -42.66 -3.57
N ARG A 639 10.64 -41.33 -3.56
CA ARG A 639 9.99 -40.55 -2.49
C ARG A 639 9.06 -39.49 -3.09
N LYS A 640 8.00 -39.16 -2.35
CA LYS A 640 7.01 -38.17 -2.76
C LYS A 640 7.63 -36.77 -2.74
N GLY A 641 7.30 -35.96 -3.74
CA GLY A 641 7.69 -34.55 -3.77
C GLY A 641 9.01 -34.22 -4.47
N TYR A 642 9.77 -35.21 -4.96
CA TYR A 642 11.06 -35.01 -5.63
C TYR A 642 11.00 -34.94 -7.18
N GLY A 643 9.84 -34.63 -7.75
CA GLY A 643 9.68 -34.60 -9.22
C GLY A 643 10.07 -33.27 -9.88
N PRO A 644 10.26 -33.26 -11.22
CA PRO A 644 10.65 -32.07 -11.98
C PRO A 644 9.73 -30.86 -11.79
N LEU A 645 8.42 -31.10 -11.58
CA LEU A 645 7.43 -30.04 -11.35
C LEU A 645 7.61 -29.32 -9.99
N ASN A 646 8.35 -29.91 -9.05
CA ASN A 646 8.63 -29.34 -7.74
C ASN A 646 9.96 -28.59 -7.70
N ILE A 647 10.72 -28.57 -8.80
CA ILE A 647 11.87 -27.68 -8.95
C ILE A 647 11.31 -26.25 -9.01
N THR A 648 11.73 -25.45 -8.03
CA THR A 648 11.19 -24.11 -7.85
C THR A 648 11.62 -23.19 -8.99
N ARG A 649 10.90 -22.08 -9.16
CA ARG A 649 11.06 -21.14 -10.28
C ARG A 649 12.44 -20.50 -10.38
N ILE A 650 13.16 -20.45 -9.26
CA ILE A 650 14.43 -19.71 -9.15
C ILE A 650 15.63 -20.66 -9.01
N SER A 651 15.41 -21.96 -8.77
CA SER A 651 16.54 -22.90 -8.74
C SER A 651 17.15 -23.16 -10.13
N THR A 652 16.63 -22.59 -11.21
CA THR A 652 17.01 -22.93 -12.60
C THR A 652 17.47 -21.73 -13.43
N VAL A 653 17.39 -20.53 -12.85
CA VAL A 653 17.70 -19.22 -13.45
C VAL A 653 18.55 -18.48 -12.46
#